data_AF-A0A937TYF4-F1
#
_entry.id   AF-A0A937TYF4-F1
#
_cell.length_a   1.000
_cell.length_b   1.000
_cell.length_c   1.000
_cell.angle_alpha   90.00
_cell.angle_beta   90.00
_cell.angle_gamma   90.00
#
_symmetry.space_group_name_H-M   'P 1'
#
loop_
_entity.id
_entity.type
_entity.pdbx_description
1 polymer ?
#
loop_
_entity_poly.entity_id
_entity_poly.type
_entity_poly.pdbx_seq_one_letter_code
_entity_poly.pdbx_strand_id
1 'polypeptide(L)'
;MATGTNQRRALRAMALFLLALNPAVLSYAAHIPPSPYWKNQIAFPDEPFRAPATQTNDPRWVKFTILTQANDPNIVYFQDCRTYAFHYHFATDLLTPFVGMTTQQFDQATLYEAGRQGILGAVVMPPDIGWPEPFAYPEYGIQFVSRDQYTKEQIKELFDIVKSNILTEPGVQAFYFPTYEQIPTAEANRHWFESQGIPISSAARWAPGNALYSTGWALGRLKYFEGHNIEYAYRTGQLEPNDILLTDGVPAEVPFVAGIISLSPSTPNSHVAILAKTFGVPFVHLALTEDRERVWEFLGRRVVLRAFEAWYDSDVRLTDVEDVLDQKTIDEILELKDPPPLQISPTAHYGAYSAPADGLLPTDIKYFGGKAANFGILRTAIKASSPVAVAFSFDLWNEFLDQTLATGRTLREDIDARLSPYTYPPSNMAALSAELLFIRSMFKATYLTSFTQDQKNAVVSTLQDPRYAFDPSRKIRFRSSTNVEDSNHFTGAGLYDSYSGCLADDLDGNAAGPCICDPNHSNERGVLRAIRKVFASFYNDNAFLERLRHGIDEADVGMALLVHHSFPDEIELANGVATVENSYADNWQIKLVTQLGAVSVANPEDGSIPEEVTVLDYNPNIYVTLNQASNLVPLGATVLDWEDDYKQLSRLLVAAAQQFVNVTGKSDPVLDFEYKKVAPDGKLIVKQIREIPQPDEIRNVPTFLINEPVEYCTFQGEHGTVFANHRLKSRWLFETKNLWLSRETLAESFHSNLRLEYLDRERIRTVSGSLELWPFASHDLEDEYTTHEVKTFDGWLMHHLPNRRSCELRNEYIPIRVMPAQNPMLTFEDLNWPLLQVVYDHNVPTWDYTGPTDTNSESIFLCPCPGPRQGDLPQQRSVKLGRGVSIDISFYWPPPPKGPTAGYTAPLVRWVETVITGYTTEPIILHGWYSQTYRPEHHNFAENFLFEPQLEPGLSPGLLAELQAKNIRLFYFYVEPVWEPGTETLSYAATRSAIYGFDEKPFLA
;
A
#
# COMPACT_ATOMS: atom_id res chain seq x y z
N MET A 1 63.77 37.56 45.83
CA MET A 1 62.78 38.37 46.58
C MET A 1 61.49 38.34 45.78
N ALA A 2 60.29 37.99 46.24
CA ALA A 2 59.74 37.25 47.40
C ALA A 2 58.25 37.01 47.01
N THR A 3 57.77 35.76 46.85
CA THR A 3 56.84 34.97 47.74
C THR A 3 55.40 35.49 47.86
N GLY A 4 54.31 34.72 47.90
CA GLY A 4 54.07 33.27 48.02
C GLY A 4 52.66 33.01 48.64
N THR A 5 51.81 32.17 48.06
CA THR A 5 51.38 30.81 48.53
C THR A 5 50.53 30.66 49.82
N ASN A 6 49.27 30.21 49.62
CA ASN A 6 48.74 28.88 50.01
C ASN A 6 48.09 28.66 51.41
N GLN A 7 47.12 27.72 51.40
CA GLN A 7 46.59 26.86 52.49
C GLN A 7 45.40 27.34 53.35
N ARG A 8 44.48 26.51 53.87
CA ARG A 8 43.98 25.11 53.65
C ARG A 8 42.74 24.97 54.57
N ARG A 9 41.59 24.53 54.03
CA ARG A 9 40.81 23.30 54.40
C ARG A 9 40.17 23.27 55.81
N ALA A 10 38.84 23.04 55.79
CA ALA A 10 37.96 22.58 56.89
C ALA A 10 37.35 23.63 57.84
N LEU A 11 36.16 24.13 57.49
CA LEU A 11 35.09 24.47 58.44
C LEU A 11 33.90 23.55 58.15
N ARG A 12 33.91 22.36 58.77
CA ARG A 12 32.79 21.42 58.90
C ARG A 12 32.68 21.11 60.39
N ALA A 13 31.48 21.28 60.96
CA ALA A 13 30.96 20.77 62.24
C ALA A 13 30.41 21.86 63.20
N MET A 14 29.21 21.58 63.72
CA MET A 14 28.46 22.23 64.81
C MET A 14 27.57 23.44 64.49
N ALA A 15 26.32 23.14 64.13
CA ALA A 15 25.14 23.76 64.74
C ALA A 15 24.05 22.68 64.92
N LEU A 16 24.24 21.82 65.93
CA LEU A 16 23.22 20.92 66.49
C LEU A 16 22.46 21.70 67.57
N PHE A 17 21.16 21.96 67.37
CA PHE A 17 20.07 21.91 68.36
C PHE A 17 18.83 22.59 67.77
N LEU A 18 17.89 21.80 67.26
CA LEU A 18 16.44 22.06 67.20
C LEU A 18 15.79 20.82 66.58
N LEU A 19 15.72 19.76 67.39
CA LEU A 19 15.14 18.46 67.05
C LEU A 19 14.25 18.07 68.22
N ALA A 20 12.93 18.27 68.09
CA ALA A 20 11.85 17.51 68.73
C ALA A 20 10.53 18.31 68.63
N LEU A 21 9.74 18.01 67.60
CA LEU A 21 8.27 17.89 67.64
C LEU A 21 7.84 17.43 66.25
N ASN A 22 7.82 16.11 66.08
CA ASN A 22 7.35 15.42 64.88
C ASN A 22 5.98 14.80 65.23
N PRO A 23 4.84 15.32 64.74
CA PRO A 23 3.64 14.53 64.64
C PRO A 23 3.61 13.87 63.26
N ALA A 24 3.37 12.56 63.28
CA ALA A 24 3.24 11.70 62.11
C ALA A 24 2.39 12.31 60.99
N VAL A 25 2.97 12.46 59.80
CA VAL A 25 2.20 12.43 58.56
C VAL A 25 2.21 10.98 58.10
N LEU A 26 1.14 10.27 58.45
CA LEU A 26 0.75 9.02 57.80
C LEU A 26 0.61 9.31 56.30
N SER A 27 1.37 8.61 55.45
CA SER A 27 1.13 8.60 54.01
C SER A 27 -0.19 7.88 53.76
N TYR A 28 -1.27 8.63 53.59
CA TYR A 28 -2.50 8.09 53.01
C TYR A 28 -2.21 7.82 51.53
N ALA A 29 -2.26 6.55 51.12
CA ALA A 29 -2.37 6.20 49.71
C ALA A 29 -3.61 6.91 49.14
N ALA A 30 -3.48 7.59 48.01
CA ALA A 30 -4.56 8.36 47.43
C ALA A 30 -5.61 7.40 46.85
N HIS A 31 -6.65 7.11 47.64
CA HIS A 31 -7.75 6.25 47.25
C HIS A 31 -8.50 6.84 46.04
N ILE A 32 -8.39 6.20 44.87
CA ILE A 32 -9.16 6.58 43.68
C ILE A 32 -10.61 6.10 43.85
N PRO A 33 -11.60 7.00 43.88
CA PRO A 33 -13.00 6.59 44.04
C PRO A 33 -13.48 5.70 42.89
N PRO A 34 -14.24 4.63 43.15
CA PRO A 34 -14.88 3.84 42.10
C PRO A 34 -15.73 4.73 41.19
N SER A 35 -15.67 4.48 39.88
CA SER A 35 -16.44 5.19 38.86
C SER A 35 -16.94 4.21 37.81
N PRO A 36 -18.13 4.43 37.20
CA PRO A 36 -18.57 3.60 36.07
C PRO A 36 -17.69 3.78 34.82
N TYR A 37 -16.81 4.80 34.79
CA TYR A 37 -15.97 5.15 33.64
C TYR A 37 -14.55 4.59 33.72
N TRP A 38 -14.22 3.82 34.76
CA TRP A 38 -12.97 3.04 34.81
C TRP A 38 -13.16 1.66 35.45
N LYS A 39 -12.31 0.72 35.07
CA LYS A 39 -12.20 -0.60 35.70
C LYS A 39 -10.77 -1.10 35.68
N ASN A 40 -10.47 -2.11 36.51
CA ASN A 40 -9.10 -2.63 36.62
C ASN A 40 -8.79 -3.83 35.73
N GLN A 41 -9.81 -4.44 35.14
CA GLN A 41 -9.66 -5.56 34.21
C GLN A 41 -10.59 -5.39 33.03
N ILE A 42 -10.11 -5.75 31.84
CA ILE A 42 -10.87 -5.76 30.59
C ILE A 42 -10.95 -7.19 30.05
N ALA A 43 -11.95 -7.47 29.22
CA ALA A 43 -12.09 -8.78 28.57
C ALA A 43 -11.88 -8.64 27.05
N PHE A 44 -11.12 -9.54 26.46
CA PHE A 44 -10.93 -9.62 25.01
C PHE A 44 -11.75 -10.79 24.44
N PRO A 45 -12.39 -10.64 23.26
CA PRO A 45 -12.43 -9.45 22.40
C PRO A 45 -13.57 -8.46 22.73
N ASP A 46 -14.60 -8.90 23.48
CA ASP A 46 -15.82 -8.12 23.71
C ASP A 46 -15.70 -7.12 24.88
N GLU A 47 -14.93 -6.05 24.66
CA GLU A 47 -14.71 -5.01 25.67
C GLU A 47 -15.61 -3.78 25.50
N PRO A 48 -16.60 -3.50 26.37
CA PRO A 48 -17.47 -2.33 26.23
C PRO A 48 -16.78 -0.97 26.37
N PHE A 49 -15.60 -0.88 27.01
CA PHE A 49 -14.84 0.36 27.16
C PHE A 49 -14.01 0.73 25.92
N ARG A 50 -14.01 -0.11 24.88
CA ARG A 50 -13.25 0.15 23.66
C ARG A 50 -13.76 1.37 22.90
N ALA A 51 -12.84 2.10 22.29
CA ALA A 51 -13.17 3.24 21.44
C ALA A 51 -14.12 2.82 20.31
N PRO A 52 -15.09 3.67 19.93
CA PRO A 52 -15.99 3.37 18.84
C PRO A 52 -15.24 3.29 17.51
N ALA A 53 -15.82 2.52 16.58
CA ALA A 53 -15.34 2.43 15.23
C ALA A 53 -15.47 3.73 14.46
N THR A 54 -14.40 4.14 13.76
CA THR A 54 -14.49 5.13 12.68
C THR A 54 -14.80 4.44 11.34
N GLN A 55 -14.18 3.28 11.06
CA GLN A 55 -14.47 2.40 9.93
C GLN A 55 -14.49 0.92 10.32
N THR A 56 -14.99 0.06 9.42
CA THR A 56 -15.14 -1.40 9.63
C THR A 56 -13.81 -2.10 9.85
N ASN A 57 -12.73 -1.61 9.24
CA ASN A 57 -11.40 -2.23 9.27
C ASN A 57 -10.41 -1.53 10.23
N ASP A 58 -10.87 -0.61 11.07
CA ASP A 58 -9.99 0.09 12.01
C ASP A 58 -9.74 -0.74 13.28
N PRO A 59 -8.49 -0.81 13.76
CA PRO A 59 -8.21 -1.38 15.07
C PRO A 59 -8.96 -0.62 16.17
N ARG A 60 -9.40 -1.35 17.19
CA ARG A 60 -10.04 -0.78 18.38
C ARG A 60 -9.00 -0.58 19.47
N TRP A 61 -9.33 0.17 20.52
CA TRP A 61 -8.44 0.27 21.67
C TRP A 61 -9.16 0.60 22.96
N VAL A 62 -8.53 0.25 24.08
CA VAL A 62 -8.89 0.71 25.42
C VAL A 62 -7.66 1.37 26.03
N LYS A 63 -7.78 2.66 26.38
CA LYS A 63 -6.71 3.40 27.04
C LYS A 63 -6.63 3.03 28.51
N PHE A 64 -5.41 3.05 29.05
CA PHE A 64 -5.18 2.84 30.47
C PHE A 64 -4.18 3.83 31.07
N THR A 65 -4.24 3.95 32.40
CA THR A 65 -3.26 4.66 33.21
C THR A 65 -2.80 3.79 34.37
N ILE A 66 -1.50 3.76 34.65
CA ILE A 66 -0.90 3.12 35.84
C ILE A 66 -0.30 4.22 36.70
N LEU A 67 -0.63 4.27 37.99
CA LEU A 67 -0.13 5.31 38.89
C LEU A 67 1.20 4.87 39.53
N THR A 68 2.23 5.73 39.48
CA THR A 68 3.60 5.37 39.89
C THR A 68 3.95 5.75 41.33
N GLN A 69 3.20 6.68 41.94
CA GLN A 69 3.46 7.16 43.31
C GLN A 69 2.23 7.03 44.22
N ALA A 70 2.48 6.63 45.48
CA ALA A 70 1.49 6.49 46.56
C ALA A 70 0.35 5.48 46.34
N ASN A 71 0.30 4.77 45.21
CA ASN A 71 -0.67 3.74 44.85
C ASN A 71 0.05 2.46 44.38
N ASP A 72 -0.64 1.32 44.38
CA ASP A 72 -0.08 0.04 43.93
C ASP A 72 0.12 0.08 42.39
N PRO A 73 1.38 0.02 41.89
CA PRO A 73 1.67 0.10 40.46
C PRO A 73 1.17 -1.13 39.67
N ASN A 74 0.70 -2.18 40.35
CA ASN A 74 0.07 -3.33 39.70
C ASN A 74 -1.40 -3.05 39.32
N ILE A 75 -1.96 -1.93 39.75
CA ILE A 75 -3.33 -1.53 39.41
C ILE A 75 -3.33 -0.74 38.12
N VAL A 76 -3.96 -1.32 37.09
CA VAL A 76 -4.22 -0.66 35.81
C VAL A 76 -5.60 -0.01 35.87
N TYR A 77 -5.73 1.25 35.46
CA TYR A 77 -7.03 1.93 35.34
C TYR A 77 -7.39 2.02 33.86
N PHE A 78 -8.20 1.08 33.36
CA PHE A 78 -8.74 1.11 32.01
C PHE A 78 -9.92 2.09 31.95
N GLN A 79 -9.85 3.08 31.06
CA GLN A 79 -10.88 4.10 30.92
C GLN A 79 -11.95 3.68 29.91
N ASP A 80 -13.18 4.13 30.11
CA ASP A 80 -14.24 4.06 29.10
C ASP A 80 -13.94 5.04 27.95
N CYS A 81 -13.40 4.53 26.85
CA CYS A 81 -13.02 5.33 25.69
C CYS A 81 -14.20 5.85 24.88
N ARG A 82 -15.43 5.41 25.14
CA ARG A 82 -16.65 5.99 24.53
C ARG A 82 -17.03 7.30 25.20
N THR A 83 -16.78 7.42 26.49
CA THR A 83 -17.03 8.62 27.28
C THR A 83 -15.81 9.55 27.28
N TYR A 84 -14.61 8.99 27.49
CA TYR A 84 -13.36 9.72 27.57
C TYR A 84 -12.42 9.32 26.45
N ALA A 85 -12.40 10.10 25.37
CA ALA A 85 -11.51 9.82 24.22
C ALA A 85 -10.01 9.96 24.57
N PHE A 86 -9.64 10.85 25.50
CA PHE A 86 -8.25 11.17 25.85
C PHE A 86 -7.90 10.79 27.29
N HIS A 87 -6.63 10.42 27.54
CA HIS A 87 -6.11 10.16 28.88
C HIS A 87 -6.24 11.40 29.78
N TYR A 88 -5.99 12.60 29.23
CA TYR A 88 -6.04 13.85 29.99
C TYR A 88 -7.40 14.09 30.64
N HIS A 89 -8.49 14.08 29.88
CA HIS A 89 -9.83 14.31 30.44
C HIS A 89 -10.22 13.24 31.45
N PHE A 90 -9.93 11.98 31.14
CA PHE A 90 -10.17 10.88 32.07
C PHE A 90 -9.42 11.08 33.40
N ALA A 91 -8.12 11.35 33.32
CA ALA A 91 -7.26 11.45 34.48
C ALA A 91 -7.58 12.69 35.32
N THR A 92 -7.77 13.84 34.69
CA THR A 92 -8.05 15.10 35.39
C THR A 92 -9.46 15.18 35.97
N ASP A 93 -10.40 14.34 35.51
CA ASP A 93 -11.72 14.23 36.12
C ASP A 93 -11.76 13.18 37.24
N LEU A 94 -11.08 12.04 37.07
CA LEU A 94 -11.35 10.84 37.89
C LEU A 94 -10.15 10.31 38.68
N LEU A 95 -8.91 10.61 38.27
CA LEU A 95 -7.72 10.09 38.93
C LEU A 95 -7.15 11.16 39.87
N THR A 96 -7.34 10.98 41.18
CA THR A 96 -7.02 11.95 42.25
C THR A 96 -5.66 12.66 42.10
N PRO A 97 -4.54 12.00 41.69
CA PRO A 97 -3.27 12.70 41.49
C PRO A 97 -3.29 13.81 40.43
N PHE A 98 -4.17 13.70 39.44
CA PHE A 98 -4.21 14.58 38.27
C PHE A 98 -5.37 15.58 38.30
N VAL A 99 -6.27 15.50 39.29
CA VAL A 99 -7.48 16.32 39.31
C VAL A 99 -7.16 17.82 39.27
N GLY A 100 -7.74 18.52 38.29
CA GLY A 100 -7.56 19.96 38.10
C GLY A 100 -6.21 20.39 37.50
N MET A 101 -5.36 19.45 37.05
CA MET A 101 -4.16 19.79 36.29
C MET A 101 -4.52 20.41 34.94
N THR A 102 -3.67 21.31 34.45
CA THR A 102 -3.68 21.71 33.04
C THR A 102 -3.07 20.62 32.17
N THR A 103 -3.30 20.67 30.85
CA THR A 103 -2.68 19.74 29.88
C THR A 103 -1.16 19.69 30.01
N GLN A 104 -0.51 20.85 30.13
CA GLN A 104 0.95 20.94 30.31
C GLN A 104 1.43 20.28 31.63
N GLN A 105 0.68 20.48 32.72
CA GLN A 105 1.01 19.86 34.01
C GLN A 105 0.84 18.35 33.96
N PHE A 106 -0.22 17.88 33.29
CA PHE A 106 -0.49 16.46 33.09
C PHE A 106 0.60 15.81 32.23
N ASP A 107 0.94 16.41 31.08
CA ASP A 107 2.02 15.91 30.20
C ASP A 107 3.35 15.84 30.95
N GLN A 108 3.69 16.85 31.75
CA GLN A 108 4.89 16.83 32.59
C GLN A 108 4.86 15.68 33.61
N ALA A 109 3.69 15.34 34.13
CA ALA A 109 3.50 14.28 35.12
C ALA A 109 3.40 12.87 34.51
N THR A 110 3.17 12.72 33.20
CA THR A 110 2.93 11.41 32.59
C THR A 110 3.82 11.06 31.41
N LEU A 111 4.31 12.04 30.64
CA LEU A 111 5.09 11.80 29.42
C LEU A 111 6.61 11.92 29.64
N TYR A 112 7.06 12.56 30.72
CA TYR A 112 8.48 12.72 31.04
C TYR A 112 8.88 11.87 32.25
N GLU A 113 10.15 11.47 32.35
CA GLU A 113 10.68 10.63 33.43
C GLU A 113 10.76 11.43 34.75
N ALA A 114 11.21 12.68 34.67
CA ALA A 114 11.37 13.53 35.84
C ALA A 114 10.01 13.89 36.47
N GLY A 115 9.76 13.38 37.67
CA GLY A 115 8.54 13.68 38.43
C GLY A 115 7.31 12.87 37.99
N ARG A 116 7.50 11.79 37.23
CA ARG A 116 6.40 10.96 36.71
C ARG A 116 5.49 10.43 37.82
N GLN A 117 4.19 10.68 37.67
CA GLN A 117 3.10 10.24 38.56
C GLN A 117 2.19 9.19 37.92
N GLY A 118 2.23 9.04 36.60
CA GLY A 118 1.51 7.98 35.90
C GLY A 118 2.15 7.55 34.59
N ILE A 119 1.82 6.35 34.16
CA ILE A 119 2.23 5.74 32.89
C ILE A 119 0.97 5.58 32.04
N LEU A 120 1.03 6.07 30.81
CA LEU A 120 -0.08 6.01 29.87
C LEU A 120 0.14 4.89 28.87
N GLY A 121 -0.93 4.27 28.43
CA GLY A 121 -0.87 3.28 27.38
C GLY A 121 -2.24 2.93 26.82
N ALA A 122 -2.25 1.98 25.89
CA ALA A 122 -3.46 1.43 25.31
C ALA A 122 -3.31 -0.06 25.04
N VAL A 123 -4.42 -0.79 25.21
CA VAL A 123 -4.58 -2.13 24.66
C VAL A 123 -5.25 -1.97 23.31
N VAL A 124 -4.52 -2.30 22.25
CA VAL A 124 -4.98 -2.20 20.86
C VAL A 124 -5.52 -3.55 20.44
N MET A 125 -6.71 -3.56 19.87
CA MET A 125 -7.47 -4.74 19.47
C MET A 125 -7.66 -4.71 17.95
N PRO A 126 -7.79 -5.88 17.30
CA PRO A 126 -8.02 -5.96 15.88
C PRO A 126 -9.37 -5.34 15.50
N PRO A 127 -9.60 -5.05 14.21
CA PRO A 127 -10.89 -4.56 13.73
C PRO A 127 -12.03 -5.56 13.99
N ASP A 128 -13.27 -5.05 14.08
CA ASP A 128 -14.48 -5.87 14.25
C ASP A 128 -14.85 -6.59 12.92
N ILE A 129 -13.99 -7.49 12.44
CA ILE A 129 -14.23 -8.30 11.23
C ILE A 129 -14.63 -9.71 11.65
N GLY A 130 -15.79 -10.18 11.17
CA GLY A 130 -16.27 -11.56 11.39
C GLY A 130 -17.47 -11.70 12.32
N TRP A 131 -18.52 -10.89 12.14
CA TRP A 131 -19.74 -11.03 12.94
C TRP A 131 -20.79 -11.99 12.30
N PRO A 132 -21.35 -12.97 13.06
CA PRO A 132 -20.90 -13.47 14.35
C PRO A 132 -20.08 -14.77 14.20
N GLU A 133 -18.84 -14.70 14.68
CA GLU A 133 -17.90 -15.77 15.01
C GLU A 133 -17.38 -16.70 13.88
N PRO A 134 -16.09 -17.10 13.97
CA PRO A 134 -15.09 -16.72 14.99
C PRO A 134 -14.41 -15.37 14.68
N PHE A 135 -13.94 -14.69 15.74
CA PHE A 135 -13.07 -13.51 15.61
C PHE A 135 -11.83 -13.86 14.78
N ALA A 136 -11.54 -13.07 13.74
CA ALA A 136 -10.49 -13.37 12.77
C ALA A 136 -9.07 -13.39 13.37
N TYR A 137 -8.86 -12.77 14.54
CA TYR A 137 -7.54 -12.55 15.13
C TYR A 137 -7.53 -12.88 16.63
N PRO A 138 -6.97 -14.03 17.06
CA PRO A 138 -6.78 -14.36 18.47
C PRO A 138 -5.56 -13.63 19.04
N GLU A 139 -5.50 -12.31 18.92
CA GLU A 139 -4.33 -11.51 19.30
C GLU A 139 -4.68 -10.05 19.58
N TYR A 140 -3.84 -9.39 20.38
CA TYR A 140 -3.96 -7.96 20.70
C TYR A 140 -2.58 -7.35 20.98
N GLY A 141 -2.50 -6.02 20.85
CA GLY A 141 -1.29 -5.24 21.12
C GLY A 141 -1.36 -4.46 22.44
N ILE A 142 -0.22 -4.26 23.10
CA ILE A 142 -0.08 -3.34 24.24
C ILE A 142 0.89 -2.23 23.85
N GLN A 143 0.46 -0.97 23.99
CA GLN A 143 1.25 0.23 23.75
C GLN A 143 1.52 0.99 25.04
N PHE A 144 2.71 1.59 25.15
CA PHE A 144 3.08 2.51 26.22
C PHE A 144 3.44 3.87 25.63
N VAL A 145 2.89 4.95 26.18
CA VAL A 145 3.09 6.31 25.71
C VAL A 145 4.02 7.05 26.67
N SER A 146 5.09 7.64 26.14
CA SER A 146 6.05 8.48 26.87
C SER A 146 6.93 9.22 25.87
N ARG A 147 7.33 10.45 26.19
CA ARG A 147 8.32 11.23 25.43
C ARG A 147 9.75 10.73 25.68
N ASP A 148 10.02 10.27 26.89
CA ASP A 148 11.28 9.62 27.25
C ASP A 148 11.19 8.10 26.99
N GLN A 149 12.30 7.48 26.57
CA GLN A 149 12.36 6.04 26.34
C GLN A 149 12.29 5.26 27.65
N TYR A 150 11.41 4.26 27.71
CA TYR A 150 11.45 3.23 28.74
C TYR A 150 12.63 2.31 28.47
N THR A 151 13.28 1.82 29.53
CA THR A 151 14.25 0.73 29.38
C THR A 151 13.53 -0.58 29.03
N LYS A 152 14.26 -1.54 28.45
CA LYS A 152 13.69 -2.85 28.11
C LYS A 152 13.12 -3.59 29.32
N GLU A 153 13.72 -3.45 30.50
CA GLU A 153 13.22 -4.04 31.75
C GLU A 153 11.91 -3.39 32.19
N GLN A 154 11.79 -2.06 32.07
CA GLN A 154 10.56 -1.33 32.37
C GLN A 154 9.42 -1.76 31.43
N ILE A 155 9.70 -1.88 30.12
CA ILE A 155 8.72 -2.35 29.14
C ILE A 155 8.23 -3.75 29.51
N LYS A 156 9.15 -4.67 29.84
CA LYS A 156 8.79 -6.04 30.24
C LYS A 156 7.86 -6.05 31.46
N GLU A 157 8.22 -5.31 32.51
CA GLU A 157 7.42 -5.25 33.75
C GLU A 157 6.02 -4.68 33.50
N LEU A 158 5.94 -3.56 32.77
CA LEU A 158 4.67 -2.93 32.42
C LEU A 158 3.81 -3.82 31.52
N PHE A 159 4.45 -4.52 30.56
CA PHE A 159 3.78 -5.45 29.66
C PHE A 159 3.14 -6.60 30.45
N ASP A 160 3.87 -7.19 31.39
CA ASP A 160 3.36 -8.27 32.24
C ASP A 160 2.22 -7.78 33.15
N ILE A 161 2.32 -6.59 33.73
CA ILE A 161 1.26 -5.98 34.55
C ILE A 161 -0.02 -5.82 33.74
N VAL A 162 0.06 -5.17 32.57
CA VAL A 162 -1.12 -4.92 31.72
C VAL A 162 -1.69 -6.23 31.21
N LYS A 163 -0.84 -7.14 30.70
CA LYS A 163 -1.25 -8.46 30.21
C LYS A 163 -1.99 -9.27 31.27
N SER A 164 -1.54 -9.25 32.53
CA SER A 164 -2.20 -9.97 33.63
C SER A 164 -3.59 -9.44 34.00
N ASN A 165 -3.94 -8.24 33.55
CA ASN A 165 -5.23 -7.60 33.78
C ASN A 165 -6.19 -7.66 32.57
N ILE A 166 -5.84 -8.47 31.56
CA ILE A 166 -6.69 -8.71 30.38
C ILE A 166 -7.17 -10.16 30.43
N LEU A 167 -8.49 -10.35 30.49
CA LEU A 167 -9.12 -11.67 30.48
C LEU A 167 -9.23 -12.14 29.02
N THR A 168 -8.62 -13.28 28.70
CA THR A 168 -8.63 -13.84 27.34
C THR A 168 -8.93 -15.33 27.35
N GLU A 169 -9.40 -15.85 26.22
CA GLU A 169 -9.46 -17.30 26.00
C GLU A 169 -8.06 -17.92 25.83
N PRO A 170 -7.90 -19.23 26.05
CA PRO A 170 -6.66 -19.93 25.76
C PRO A 170 -6.25 -19.80 24.28
N GLY A 171 -4.99 -19.44 24.03
CA GLY A 171 -4.46 -19.29 22.66
C GLY A 171 -4.40 -17.85 22.14
N VAL A 172 -4.95 -16.87 22.88
CA VAL A 172 -4.82 -15.45 22.52
C VAL A 172 -3.40 -14.94 22.79
N GLN A 173 -2.76 -14.35 21.78
CA GLN A 173 -1.39 -13.84 21.87
C GLN A 173 -1.32 -12.33 22.08
N ALA A 174 -0.54 -11.90 23.08
CA ALA A 174 -0.24 -10.49 23.32
C ALA A 174 1.05 -10.07 22.61
N PHE A 175 1.03 -8.94 21.91
CA PHE A 175 2.20 -8.34 21.27
C PHE A 175 2.57 -7.00 21.92
N TYR A 176 3.86 -6.71 22.01
CA TYR A 176 4.30 -5.35 22.33
C TYR A 176 4.26 -4.51 21.05
N PHE A 177 3.43 -3.48 21.07
CA PHE A 177 3.32 -2.49 20.01
C PHE A 177 4.06 -1.22 20.49
N PRO A 178 5.33 -1.02 20.15
CA PRO A 178 6.03 0.20 20.56
C PRO A 178 5.36 1.43 19.93
N THR A 179 5.13 2.48 20.72
CA THR A 179 4.88 3.80 20.15
C THR A 179 6.18 4.35 19.57
N TYR A 180 6.07 5.38 18.74
CA TYR A 180 7.20 5.99 18.04
C TYR A 180 8.45 6.17 18.93
N GLU A 181 8.32 6.88 20.06
CA GLU A 181 9.44 7.16 20.95
C GLU A 181 10.10 5.90 21.52
N GLN A 182 9.39 4.78 21.56
CA GLN A 182 9.83 3.51 22.15
C GLN A 182 10.43 2.52 21.14
N ILE A 183 10.25 2.76 19.83
CA ILE A 183 10.76 1.88 18.75
C ILE A 183 12.27 1.62 18.88
N PRO A 184 13.15 2.63 19.10
CA PRO A 184 14.59 2.39 19.16
C PRO A 184 14.99 1.39 20.25
N THR A 185 14.36 1.47 21.43
CA THR A 185 14.62 0.51 22.52
C THR A 185 14.03 -0.86 22.20
N ALA A 186 12.83 -0.92 21.60
CA ALA A 186 12.17 -2.16 21.22
C ALA A 186 13.02 -2.96 20.21
N GLU A 187 13.39 -2.35 19.09
CA GLU A 187 14.13 -3.01 18.01
C GLU A 187 15.55 -3.40 18.42
N ALA A 188 16.28 -2.52 19.12
CA ALA A 188 17.63 -2.81 19.60
C ALA A 188 17.67 -4.02 20.56
N ASN A 189 16.52 -4.40 21.14
CA ASN A 189 16.40 -5.50 22.10
C ASN A 189 15.42 -6.59 21.66
N ARG A 190 15.04 -6.67 20.36
CA ARG A 190 14.03 -7.59 19.84
C ARG A 190 14.22 -9.04 20.29
N HIS A 191 15.41 -9.60 20.08
CA HIS A 191 15.72 -10.98 20.50
C HIS A 191 15.59 -11.20 22.01
N TRP A 192 15.89 -10.17 22.81
CA TRP A 192 15.71 -10.26 24.25
C TRP A 192 14.22 -10.31 24.60
N PHE A 193 13.38 -9.43 24.03
CA PHE A 193 11.93 -9.46 24.24
C PHE A 193 11.29 -10.79 23.80
N GLU A 194 11.68 -11.29 22.63
CA GLU A 194 11.24 -12.60 22.12
C GLU A 194 11.60 -13.74 23.09
N SER A 195 12.81 -13.72 23.66
CA SER A 195 13.23 -14.71 24.67
C SER A 195 12.41 -14.63 25.98
N GLN A 196 11.78 -13.49 26.25
CA GLN A 196 10.88 -13.28 27.39
C GLN A 196 9.42 -13.59 27.05
N GLY A 197 9.11 -14.05 25.84
CA GLY A 197 7.75 -14.29 25.38
C GLY A 197 6.98 -13.02 25.04
N ILE A 198 7.67 -11.93 24.70
CA ILE A 198 7.11 -10.64 24.29
C ILE A 198 7.46 -10.40 22.81
N PRO A 199 6.63 -10.88 21.87
CA PRO A 199 6.85 -10.62 20.45
C PRO A 199 6.55 -9.15 20.13
N ILE A 200 7.43 -8.51 19.36
CA ILE A 200 7.29 -7.11 18.93
C ILE A 200 6.61 -7.04 17.58
N SER A 201 5.57 -6.23 17.46
CA SER A 201 4.81 -6.03 16.21
C SER A 201 4.08 -4.68 16.20
N SER A 202 3.15 -4.46 15.28
CA SER A 202 2.34 -3.26 15.14
C SER A 202 0.93 -3.59 14.64
N ALA A 203 0.03 -2.60 14.65
CA ALA A 203 -1.33 -2.76 14.13
C ALA A 203 -1.38 -3.02 12.61
N ALA A 204 -0.28 -2.79 11.87
CA ALA A 204 -0.19 -3.06 10.43
C ALA A 204 -0.42 -4.54 10.08
N ARG A 205 -0.23 -5.45 11.05
CA ARG A 205 -0.54 -6.88 10.89
C ARG A 205 -2.02 -7.17 10.64
N TRP A 206 -2.91 -6.21 10.91
CA TRP A 206 -4.34 -6.31 10.63
C TRP A 206 -4.74 -5.56 9.35
N ALA A 207 -3.76 -5.13 8.54
CA ALA A 207 -4.04 -4.52 7.24
C ALA A 207 -4.84 -5.50 6.35
N PRO A 208 -5.85 -5.01 5.61
CA PRO A 208 -6.74 -5.88 4.84
C PRO A 208 -6.08 -6.47 3.57
N GLY A 209 -4.92 -5.94 3.15
CA GLY A 209 -4.19 -6.31 1.92
C GLY A 209 -2.88 -5.52 1.79
N ASN A 210 -2.16 -5.70 0.68
CA ASN A 210 -0.96 -4.92 0.37
C ASN A 210 -1.33 -3.44 0.08
N ALA A 211 -0.37 -2.53 0.22
CA ALA A 211 -0.60 -1.12 -0.10
C ALA A 211 0.00 -0.77 -1.47
N LEU A 212 -0.78 -0.09 -2.30
CA LEU A 212 -0.38 0.46 -3.60
C LEU A 212 -0.01 1.93 -3.45
N TYR A 213 1.24 2.28 -3.71
CA TYR A 213 1.67 3.69 -3.79
C TYR A 213 1.75 4.19 -5.23
N SER A 214 2.01 3.30 -6.18
CA SER A 214 1.96 3.58 -7.62
C SER A 214 1.53 2.33 -8.38
N THR A 215 0.54 2.46 -9.26
CA THR A 215 0.08 1.38 -10.13
C THR A 215 1.00 1.21 -11.33
N GLY A 216 1.09 -0.01 -11.85
CA GLY A 216 1.78 -0.30 -13.10
C GLY A 216 2.30 -1.72 -13.15
N TRP A 217 3.19 -1.96 -14.12
CA TRP A 217 3.89 -3.22 -14.29
C TRP A 217 5.39 -2.97 -14.49
N ALA A 218 6.23 -3.94 -14.20
CA ALA A 218 7.67 -3.90 -14.41
C ALA A 218 8.19 -5.26 -14.85
N LEU A 219 9.18 -5.28 -15.74
CA LEU A 219 9.95 -6.46 -16.11
C LEU A 219 11.40 -6.20 -15.74
N GLY A 220 11.99 -7.00 -14.85
CA GLY A 220 13.34 -6.75 -14.36
C GLY A 220 13.87 -7.84 -13.46
N ARG A 221 15.15 -7.78 -13.10
CA ARG A 221 15.74 -8.70 -12.11
C ARG A 221 15.43 -8.19 -10.70
N LEU A 222 14.91 -9.05 -9.83
CA LEU A 222 14.59 -8.69 -8.46
C LEU A 222 15.86 -8.65 -7.61
N LYS A 223 16.17 -7.52 -6.97
CA LYS A 223 17.36 -7.35 -6.11
C LYS A 223 16.99 -6.71 -4.78
N TYR A 224 17.62 -7.20 -3.70
CA TYR A 224 17.41 -6.67 -2.36
C TYR A 224 18.54 -5.75 -1.92
N PHE A 225 18.18 -4.57 -1.40
CA PHE A 225 19.10 -3.68 -0.70
C PHE A 225 18.38 -3.04 0.48
N GLU A 226 19.07 -2.95 1.63
CA GLU A 226 18.60 -2.15 2.76
C GLU A 226 18.50 -0.68 2.34
N GLY A 227 17.51 0.04 2.87
CA GLY A 227 17.15 1.39 2.43
C GLY A 227 18.33 2.36 2.41
N HIS A 228 19.20 2.28 3.43
CA HIS A 228 20.38 3.13 3.55
C HIS A 228 21.53 2.77 2.58
N ASN A 229 21.47 1.63 1.90
CA ASN A 229 22.51 1.14 0.98
C ASN A 229 22.12 1.27 -0.50
N ILE A 230 20.87 1.65 -0.80
CA ILE A 230 20.36 1.79 -2.18
C ILE A 230 21.22 2.73 -3.03
N GLU A 231 21.54 3.92 -2.51
CA GLU A 231 22.34 4.93 -3.24
C GLU A 231 23.74 4.39 -3.59
N TYR A 232 24.38 3.68 -2.65
CA TYR A 232 25.69 3.08 -2.86
C TYR A 232 25.63 1.94 -3.89
N ALA A 233 24.62 1.07 -3.80
CA ALA A 233 24.42 -0.02 -4.75
C ALA A 233 24.24 0.51 -6.18
N TYR A 234 23.47 1.57 -6.34
CA TYR A 234 23.23 2.18 -7.65
C TYR A 234 24.49 2.86 -8.22
N ARG A 235 25.22 3.64 -7.40
CA ARG A 235 26.48 4.27 -7.80
C ARG A 235 27.55 3.27 -8.20
N THR A 236 27.56 2.10 -7.59
CA THR A 236 28.54 1.04 -7.87
C THR A 236 28.10 0.08 -8.97
N GLY A 237 26.91 0.28 -9.56
CA GLY A 237 26.35 -0.57 -10.62
C GLY A 237 25.83 -1.93 -10.12
N GLN A 238 25.64 -2.11 -8.82
CA GLN A 238 25.01 -3.31 -8.25
C GLN A 238 23.48 -3.30 -8.44
N LEU A 239 22.89 -2.11 -8.41
CA LEU A 239 21.50 -1.81 -8.76
C LEU A 239 21.49 -0.99 -10.06
N GLU A 240 20.65 -1.38 -11.01
CA GLU A 240 20.56 -0.80 -12.35
C GLU A 240 19.13 -0.30 -12.64
N PRO A 241 18.93 0.62 -13.61
CA PRO A 241 17.61 1.14 -13.97
C PRO A 241 16.55 0.09 -14.34
N ASN A 242 16.98 -1.05 -14.86
CA ASN A 242 16.08 -2.13 -15.31
C ASN A 242 15.81 -3.18 -14.22
N ASP A 243 16.33 -3.00 -13.00
CA ASP A 243 16.08 -3.90 -11.88
C ASP A 243 14.76 -3.56 -11.17
N ILE A 244 14.20 -4.55 -10.48
CA ILE A 244 13.11 -4.36 -9.52
C ILE A 244 13.73 -4.36 -8.12
N LEU A 245 13.57 -3.27 -7.38
CA LEU A 245 14.13 -3.08 -6.05
C LEU A 245 13.20 -3.65 -4.97
N LEU A 246 13.69 -4.61 -4.20
CA LEU A 246 13.12 -5.00 -2.91
C LEU A 246 13.90 -4.30 -1.78
N THR A 247 13.20 -3.69 -0.82
CA THR A 247 13.87 -2.98 0.28
C THR A 247 13.12 -3.07 1.60
N ASP A 248 13.84 -3.00 2.72
CA ASP A 248 13.29 -2.98 4.08
C ASP A 248 12.60 -1.65 4.44
N GLY A 249 12.91 -0.58 3.73
CA GLY A 249 12.29 0.73 3.87
C GLY A 249 12.70 1.66 2.75
N VAL A 250 11.84 2.63 2.44
CA VAL A 250 12.10 3.57 1.34
C VAL A 250 12.84 4.79 1.87
N PRO A 251 14.10 5.04 1.46
CA PRO A 251 14.83 6.23 1.86
C PRO A 251 14.24 7.49 1.20
N ALA A 252 14.78 8.66 1.54
CA ALA A 252 14.27 9.93 1.07
C ALA A 252 14.25 10.09 -0.47
N GLU A 253 15.16 9.40 -1.14
CA GLU A 253 15.25 9.36 -2.60
C GLU A 253 15.64 7.95 -3.03
N VAL A 254 14.97 7.45 -4.06
CA VAL A 254 15.31 6.19 -4.73
C VAL A 254 15.68 6.54 -6.17
N PRO A 255 16.83 6.07 -6.69
CA PRO A 255 17.16 6.24 -8.10
C PRO A 255 16.12 5.55 -8.99
N PHE A 256 16.05 5.93 -10.26
CA PHE A 256 15.16 5.25 -11.20
C PHE A 256 15.47 3.74 -11.26
N VAL A 257 14.43 2.95 -11.09
CA VAL A 257 14.41 1.48 -11.16
C VAL A 257 13.09 1.05 -11.82
N ALA A 258 13.04 -0.16 -12.37
CA ALA A 258 11.87 -0.64 -13.10
C ALA A 258 10.64 -0.84 -12.21
N GLY A 259 10.84 -1.21 -10.94
CA GLY A 259 9.79 -1.44 -9.94
C GLY A 259 10.31 -1.32 -8.51
N ILE A 260 9.42 -1.00 -7.56
CA ILE A 260 9.77 -0.83 -6.14
C ILE A 260 8.83 -1.69 -5.26
N ILE A 261 9.41 -2.52 -4.40
CA ILE A 261 8.72 -3.33 -3.41
C ILE A 261 9.30 -3.01 -2.03
N SER A 262 8.48 -2.50 -1.12
CA SER A 262 8.90 -2.20 0.25
C SER A 262 8.31 -3.16 1.28
N LEU A 263 9.14 -3.59 2.22
CA LEU A 263 8.73 -4.37 3.38
C LEU A 263 8.26 -3.48 4.55
N SER A 264 8.33 -2.16 4.42
CA SER A 264 7.77 -1.20 5.36
C SER A 264 6.78 -0.27 4.66
N PRO A 265 5.76 0.25 5.36
CA PRO A 265 4.85 1.22 4.76
C PRO A 265 5.61 2.50 4.38
N SER A 266 5.22 3.08 3.25
CA SER A 266 5.57 4.42 2.79
C SER A 266 4.31 5.30 2.77
N THR A 267 4.45 6.54 2.30
CA THR A 267 3.33 7.49 2.19
C THR A 267 2.93 7.64 0.71
N PRO A 268 1.62 7.66 0.36
CA PRO A 268 1.15 7.75 -1.03
C PRO A 268 1.60 9.01 -1.78
N ASN A 269 2.04 10.03 -1.04
CA ASN A 269 2.54 11.30 -1.55
C ASN A 269 4.04 11.51 -1.25
N SER A 270 4.77 10.44 -0.92
CA SER A 270 6.23 10.48 -0.85
C SER A 270 6.82 10.90 -2.19
N HIS A 271 8.02 11.51 -2.18
CA HIS A 271 8.68 11.86 -3.44
C HIS A 271 8.88 10.63 -4.31
N VAL A 272 9.21 9.49 -3.69
CA VAL A 272 9.35 8.21 -4.38
C VAL A 272 8.03 7.74 -5.00
N ALA A 273 6.89 7.85 -4.29
CA ALA A 273 5.58 7.52 -4.86
C ALA A 273 5.18 8.44 -6.01
N ILE A 274 5.45 9.75 -5.91
CA ILE A 274 5.14 10.72 -6.97
C ILE A 274 6.01 10.47 -8.21
N LEU A 275 7.30 10.18 -8.02
CA LEU A 275 8.21 9.78 -9.11
C LEU A 275 7.73 8.48 -9.75
N ALA A 276 7.41 7.47 -8.94
CA ALA A 276 6.94 6.19 -9.42
C ALA A 276 5.66 6.31 -10.28
N LYS A 277 4.68 7.13 -9.84
CA LYS A 277 3.47 7.44 -10.61
C LYS A 277 3.79 8.12 -11.93
N THR A 278 4.66 9.14 -11.89
CA THR A 278 5.07 9.90 -13.09
C THR A 278 5.73 9.00 -14.13
N PHE A 279 6.48 7.99 -13.68
CA PHE A 279 7.20 7.07 -14.54
C PHE A 279 6.43 5.78 -14.88
N GLY A 280 5.23 5.58 -14.34
CA GLY A 280 4.50 4.32 -14.47
C GLY A 280 5.28 3.12 -13.91
N VAL A 281 6.08 3.38 -12.88
CA VAL A 281 6.83 2.38 -12.12
C VAL A 281 5.92 1.86 -11.00
N PRO A 282 5.65 0.54 -10.92
CA PRO A 282 4.87 0.00 -9.82
C PRO A 282 5.62 0.16 -8.50
N PHE A 283 4.92 0.67 -7.48
CA PHE A 283 5.45 0.82 -6.12
C PHE A 283 4.44 0.29 -5.10
N VAL A 284 4.82 -0.77 -4.39
CA VAL A 284 3.96 -1.49 -3.44
C VAL A 284 4.62 -1.68 -2.08
N HIS A 285 3.82 -1.75 -1.03
CA HIS A 285 4.22 -2.32 0.25
C HIS A 285 3.56 -3.68 0.46
N LEU A 286 4.39 -4.70 0.71
CA LEU A 286 3.93 -6.05 1.03
C LEU A 286 3.59 -6.16 2.51
N ALA A 287 2.30 -6.08 2.82
CA ALA A 287 1.75 -6.22 4.16
C ALA A 287 1.41 -7.68 4.49
N LEU A 288 1.00 -8.47 3.48
CA LEU A 288 0.60 -9.87 3.65
C LEU A 288 1.81 -10.78 3.87
N THR A 289 1.76 -11.65 4.88
CA THR A 289 2.87 -12.56 5.23
C THR A 289 3.23 -13.48 4.07
N GLU A 290 2.24 -14.03 3.37
CA GLU A 290 2.46 -14.95 2.24
C GLU A 290 3.24 -14.27 1.10
N ASP A 291 2.89 -13.04 0.74
CA ASP A 291 3.60 -12.29 -0.30
C ASP A 291 5.02 -11.91 0.12
N ARG A 292 5.20 -11.56 1.40
CA ARG A 292 6.52 -11.27 1.99
C ARG A 292 7.43 -12.48 2.02
N GLU A 293 6.89 -13.68 2.19
CA GLU A 293 7.67 -14.92 2.12
C GLU A 293 7.97 -15.28 0.67
N ARG A 294 6.97 -15.21 -0.21
CA ARG A 294 7.09 -15.53 -1.64
C ARG A 294 8.08 -14.63 -2.39
N VAL A 295 8.15 -13.34 -2.06
CA VAL A 295 9.07 -12.41 -2.74
C VAL A 295 10.54 -12.83 -2.60
N TRP A 296 10.92 -13.51 -1.51
CA TRP A 296 12.27 -13.99 -1.30
C TRP A 296 12.64 -15.17 -2.19
N GLU A 297 11.66 -15.98 -2.62
CA GLU A 297 11.87 -17.10 -3.54
C GLU A 297 12.29 -16.63 -4.94
N PHE A 298 11.91 -15.41 -5.30
CA PHE A 298 12.24 -14.79 -6.58
C PHE A 298 13.51 -13.92 -6.54
N LEU A 299 14.19 -13.84 -5.39
CA LEU A 299 15.36 -12.98 -5.25
C LEU A 299 16.45 -13.37 -6.27
N GLY A 300 16.91 -12.38 -7.03
CA GLY A 300 17.90 -12.56 -8.07
C GLY A 300 17.37 -13.14 -9.37
N ARG A 301 16.08 -13.47 -9.50
CA ARG A 301 15.44 -13.94 -10.74
C ARG A 301 14.84 -12.77 -11.52
N ARG A 302 14.65 -12.95 -12.83
CA ARG A 302 13.89 -12.02 -13.66
C ARG A 302 12.39 -12.27 -13.46
N VAL A 303 11.66 -11.23 -13.10
CA VAL A 303 10.23 -11.30 -12.81
C VAL A 303 9.45 -10.21 -13.54
N VAL A 304 8.15 -10.46 -13.73
CA VAL A 304 7.16 -9.43 -13.99
C VAL A 304 6.48 -9.08 -12.67
N LEU A 305 6.61 -7.83 -12.23
CA LEU A 305 5.83 -7.27 -11.13
C LEU A 305 4.61 -6.57 -11.71
N ARG A 306 3.42 -6.89 -11.22
CA ARG A 306 2.18 -6.15 -11.51
C ARG A 306 1.57 -5.62 -10.22
N ALA A 307 1.04 -4.41 -10.30
CA ALA A 307 0.45 -3.68 -9.17
C ALA A 307 -0.70 -2.80 -9.68
N PHE A 308 -1.94 -3.25 -9.50
CA PHE A 308 -3.13 -2.52 -9.97
C PHE A 308 -4.21 -2.46 -8.90
N GLU A 309 -5.05 -1.42 -8.95
CA GLU A 309 -6.22 -1.33 -8.08
C GLU A 309 -7.26 -2.38 -8.50
N ALA A 310 -7.83 -3.09 -7.53
CA ALA A 310 -9.00 -3.93 -7.69
C ALA A 310 -10.15 -3.41 -6.81
N TRP A 311 -11.38 -3.87 -7.05
CA TRP A 311 -12.60 -3.31 -6.45
C TRP A 311 -12.61 -3.22 -4.91
N TYR A 312 -11.86 -4.06 -4.20
CA TYR A 312 -11.81 -4.10 -2.73
C TYR A 312 -10.40 -4.28 -2.15
N ASP A 313 -9.38 -4.40 -3.00
CA ASP A 313 -8.00 -4.69 -2.60
C ASP A 313 -7.01 -4.26 -3.71
N SER A 314 -5.73 -4.41 -3.45
CA SER A 314 -4.65 -4.34 -4.43
C SER A 314 -4.43 -5.69 -5.14
N ASP A 315 -4.35 -5.72 -6.48
CA ASP A 315 -3.77 -6.86 -7.20
C ASP A 315 -2.26 -6.65 -7.33
N VAL A 316 -1.51 -7.30 -6.44
CA VAL A 316 -0.04 -7.30 -6.45
C VAL A 316 0.44 -8.71 -6.72
N ARG A 317 1.10 -8.94 -7.85
CA ARG A 317 1.70 -10.25 -8.15
C ARG A 317 3.09 -10.15 -8.76
N LEU A 318 3.88 -11.17 -8.47
CA LEU A 318 5.17 -11.41 -9.10
C LEU A 318 5.11 -12.74 -9.86
N THR A 319 5.35 -12.67 -11.16
CA THR A 319 5.46 -13.84 -12.04
C THR A 319 6.93 -14.03 -12.43
N ASP A 320 7.47 -15.21 -12.17
CA ASP A 320 8.83 -15.58 -12.59
C ASP A 320 8.87 -15.80 -14.09
N VAL A 321 9.78 -15.11 -14.76
CA VAL A 321 9.97 -15.19 -16.21
C VAL A 321 11.40 -15.53 -16.60
N GLU A 322 12.24 -15.89 -15.62
CA GLU A 322 13.57 -16.43 -15.90
C GLU A 322 13.41 -17.76 -16.66
N ASP A 323 14.11 -17.90 -17.77
CA ASP A 323 14.03 -19.04 -18.69
C ASP A 323 12.65 -19.26 -19.36
N VAL A 324 11.65 -18.40 -19.11
CA VAL A 324 10.32 -18.44 -19.76
C VAL A 324 10.28 -17.56 -21.01
N LEU A 325 10.86 -16.36 -20.93
CA LEU A 325 10.90 -15.39 -22.04
C LEU A 325 12.30 -15.30 -22.63
N ASP A 326 12.39 -15.32 -23.96
CA ASP A 326 13.66 -15.06 -24.64
C ASP A 326 14.04 -13.57 -24.62
N GLN A 327 15.31 -13.27 -24.88
CA GLN A 327 15.81 -11.90 -24.81
C GLN A 327 15.11 -10.97 -25.82
N LYS A 328 14.74 -11.47 -27.00
CA LYS A 328 14.05 -10.68 -28.01
C LYS A 328 12.67 -10.24 -27.50
N THR A 329 11.92 -11.15 -26.90
CA THR A 329 10.61 -10.87 -26.31
C THR A 329 10.72 -9.90 -25.15
N ILE A 330 11.76 -10.05 -24.32
CA ILE A 330 12.07 -9.10 -23.25
C ILE A 330 12.30 -7.70 -23.80
N ASP A 331 13.13 -7.57 -24.85
CA ASP A 331 13.42 -6.28 -25.47
C ASP A 331 12.14 -5.65 -26.06
N GLU A 332 11.31 -6.44 -26.76
CA GLU A 332 10.00 -5.98 -27.30
C GLU A 332 9.03 -5.53 -26.19
N ILE A 333 9.00 -6.21 -25.04
CA ILE A 333 8.18 -5.80 -23.89
C ILE A 333 8.73 -4.49 -23.29
N LEU A 334 10.05 -4.38 -23.13
CA LEU A 334 10.69 -3.18 -22.54
C LEU A 334 10.53 -1.94 -23.44
N GLU A 335 10.41 -2.08 -24.76
CA GLU A 335 10.06 -0.96 -25.66
C GLU A 335 8.71 -0.30 -25.30
N LEU A 336 7.78 -1.01 -24.65
CA LEU A 336 6.53 -0.42 -24.15
C LEU A 336 6.75 0.55 -22.98
N LYS A 337 7.93 0.53 -22.34
CA LYS A 337 8.31 1.43 -21.24
C LYS A 337 9.10 2.65 -21.69
N ASP A 338 9.40 2.77 -22.99
CA ASP A 338 10.11 3.95 -23.50
C ASP A 338 9.25 5.21 -23.31
N PRO A 339 9.76 6.24 -22.61
CA PRO A 339 9.01 7.45 -22.39
C PRO A 339 8.83 8.20 -23.71
N PRO A 340 7.68 8.87 -23.92
CA PRO A 340 7.54 9.78 -25.05
C PRO A 340 8.57 10.94 -24.94
N PRO A 341 8.98 11.53 -26.08
CA PRO A 341 9.83 12.72 -26.07
C PRO A 341 9.19 13.85 -25.25
N LEU A 342 9.99 14.47 -24.37
CA LEU A 342 9.51 15.59 -23.56
C LEU A 342 9.32 16.84 -24.42
N GLN A 343 8.16 17.47 -24.28
CA GLN A 343 7.92 18.81 -24.80
C GLN A 343 8.29 19.83 -23.73
N ILE A 344 9.49 20.41 -23.83
CA ILE A 344 9.94 21.49 -22.95
C ILE A 344 9.95 22.82 -23.69
N SER A 345 9.76 23.91 -22.96
CA SER A 345 10.07 25.26 -23.44
C SER A 345 11.52 25.57 -23.10
N PRO A 346 12.41 25.77 -24.09
CA PRO A 346 13.80 26.11 -23.82
C PRO A 346 13.92 27.38 -22.96
N THR A 347 15.00 27.47 -22.19
CA THR A 347 15.28 28.69 -21.43
C THR A 347 15.37 29.91 -22.35
N ALA A 348 14.95 31.06 -21.85
CA ALA A 348 14.99 32.32 -22.56
C ALA A 348 15.55 33.43 -21.67
N HIS A 349 16.16 34.43 -22.30
CA HIS A 349 16.71 35.59 -21.61
C HIS A 349 15.60 36.52 -21.12
N TYR A 350 15.54 36.81 -19.82
CA TYR A 350 14.50 37.67 -19.23
C TYR A 350 14.86 39.15 -19.31
N GLY A 351 16.15 39.47 -19.14
CA GLY A 351 16.66 40.85 -19.10
C GLY A 351 16.87 41.43 -17.71
N ALA A 352 16.70 40.63 -16.66
CA ALA A 352 16.95 41.01 -15.28
C ALA A 352 17.16 39.76 -14.42
N TYR A 353 17.93 39.86 -13.34
CA TYR A 353 18.17 38.69 -12.49
C TYR A 353 16.98 38.30 -11.62
N SER A 354 16.01 39.18 -11.37
CA SER A 354 14.88 38.88 -10.48
C SER A 354 13.57 39.59 -10.84
N ALA A 355 12.46 39.00 -10.41
CA ALA A 355 11.11 39.57 -10.50
C ALA A 355 10.25 39.12 -9.30
N PRO A 356 9.22 39.91 -8.90
CA PRO A 356 8.24 39.44 -7.92
C PRO A 356 7.58 38.16 -8.38
N ALA A 357 7.31 37.21 -7.48
CA ALA A 357 6.53 36.03 -7.82
C ALA A 357 5.04 36.35 -8.03
N ASP A 358 4.56 37.46 -7.44
CA ASP A 358 3.21 37.96 -7.69
C ASP A 358 3.03 38.31 -9.18
N GLY A 359 2.10 37.62 -9.86
CA GLY A 359 1.74 37.87 -11.25
C GLY A 359 2.51 37.03 -12.28
N LEU A 360 3.44 36.16 -11.86
CA LEU A 360 4.01 35.15 -12.76
C LEU A 360 2.93 34.16 -13.22
N LEU A 361 3.08 33.69 -14.47
CA LEU A 361 2.18 32.73 -15.11
C LEU A 361 2.98 31.54 -15.65
N PRO A 362 2.34 30.40 -15.96
CA PRO A 362 3.00 29.26 -16.61
C PRO A 362 3.76 29.60 -17.90
N THR A 363 3.37 30.66 -18.62
CA THR A 363 4.12 31.14 -19.79
C THR A 363 5.51 31.69 -19.48
N ASP A 364 5.78 32.00 -18.20
CA ASP A 364 7.05 32.52 -17.70
C ASP A 364 8.01 31.41 -17.24
N ILE A 365 7.62 30.13 -17.38
CA ILE A 365 8.48 28.97 -17.06
C ILE A 365 9.82 29.04 -17.79
N LYS A 366 9.84 29.52 -19.04
CA LYS A 366 11.06 29.73 -19.83
C LYS A 366 12.04 30.75 -19.23
N TYR A 367 11.63 31.56 -18.26
CA TYR A 367 12.46 32.57 -17.58
C TYR A 367 12.79 32.19 -16.13
N PHE A 368 11.84 31.58 -15.42
CA PHE A 368 11.93 31.37 -13.96
C PHE A 368 11.71 29.91 -13.52
N GLY A 369 11.46 28.99 -14.44
CA GLY A 369 11.14 27.58 -14.15
C GLY A 369 9.73 27.34 -13.59
N GLY A 370 9.38 26.04 -13.49
CA GLY A 370 8.05 25.54 -13.11
C GLY A 370 7.56 26.05 -11.76
N LYS A 371 8.33 25.79 -10.69
CA LYS A 371 7.94 26.18 -9.32
C LYS A 371 7.68 27.68 -9.18
N ALA A 372 8.58 28.52 -9.67
CA ALA A 372 8.44 29.96 -9.52
C ALA A 372 7.25 30.51 -10.33
N ALA A 373 7.07 30.04 -11.56
CA ALA A 373 5.95 30.43 -12.41
C ALA A 373 4.60 29.99 -11.81
N ASN A 374 4.49 28.72 -11.40
CA ASN A 374 3.27 28.17 -10.80
C ASN A 374 2.97 28.79 -9.43
N PHE A 375 3.98 29.27 -8.70
CA PHE A 375 3.76 30.00 -7.44
C PHE A 375 2.95 31.28 -7.63
N GLY A 376 3.01 31.92 -8.81
CA GLY A 376 2.17 33.09 -9.13
C GLY A 376 0.67 32.79 -9.11
N ILE A 377 0.27 31.54 -9.40
CA ILE A 377 -1.11 31.05 -9.29
C ILE A 377 -1.57 31.06 -7.82
N LEU A 378 -0.73 30.54 -6.91
CA LEU A 378 -1.01 30.56 -5.46
C LEU A 378 -1.12 31.99 -4.92
N ARG A 379 -0.20 32.87 -5.35
CA ARG A 379 -0.21 34.29 -4.96
C ARG A 379 -1.49 35.00 -5.38
N THR A 380 -2.04 34.63 -6.54
CA THR A 380 -3.28 35.17 -7.07
C THR A 380 -4.51 34.63 -6.32
N ALA A 381 -4.58 33.32 -6.11
CA ALA A 381 -5.74 32.66 -5.51
C ALA A 381 -5.85 32.88 -3.99
N ILE A 382 -4.73 32.73 -3.27
CA ILE A 382 -4.69 32.64 -1.81
C ILE A 382 -3.55 33.48 -1.23
N LYS A 383 -3.50 34.76 -1.61
CA LYS A 383 -2.44 35.71 -1.22
C LYS A 383 -2.15 35.75 0.29
N ALA A 384 -3.19 35.63 1.11
CA ALA A 384 -3.04 35.67 2.57
C ALA A 384 -2.45 34.36 3.14
N SER A 385 -2.66 33.23 2.47
CA SER A 385 -2.22 31.89 2.89
C SER A 385 -1.09 31.33 2.03
N SER A 386 -0.34 32.20 1.35
CA SER A 386 0.88 31.87 0.62
C SER A 386 2.00 32.85 0.99
N PRO A 387 3.28 32.43 1.03
CA PRO A 387 4.38 33.32 1.35
C PRO A 387 4.57 34.44 0.32
N VAL A 388 5.07 35.60 0.77
CA VAL A 388 5.66 36.59 -0.14
C VAL A 388 6.96 36.00 -0.69
N ALA A 389 7.17 36.10 -2.00
CA ALA A 389 8.30 35.48 -2.67
C ALA A 389 8.83 36.32 -3.85
N VAL A 390 10.10 36.10 -4.17
CA VAL A 390 10.78 36.64 -5.34
C VAL A 390 11.36 35.50 -6.17
N ALA A 391 11.37 35.64 -7.48
CA ALA A 391 11.97 34.69 -8.41
C ALA A 391 13.29 35.25 -8.96
N PHE A 392 14.36 34.45 -8.99
CA PHE A 392 15.57 34.75 -9.75
C PHE A 392 15.53 34.02 -11.09
N SER A 393 15.84 34.71 -12.19
CA SER A 393 15.74 34.20 -13.56
C SER A 393 16.91 33.31 -13.97
N PHE A 394 16.78 32.62 -15.11
CA PHE A 394 17.88 31.90 -15.73
C PHE A 394 19.04 32.80 -16.18
N ASP A 395 18.89 34.12 -16.24
CA ASP A 395 19.99 35.04 -16.58
C ASP A 395 21.13 34.91 -15.54
N LEU A 396 20.79 34.80 -14.25
CA LEU A 396 21.77 34.62 -13.17
C LEU A 396 22.50 33.27 -13.28
N TRP A 397 21.79 32.23 -13.69
CA TRP A 397 22.34 30.89 -13.93
C TRP A 397 23.27 30.87 -15.14
N ASN A 398 22.80 31.37 -16.28
CA ASN A 398 23.53 31.33 -17.53
C ASN A 398 24.83 32.12 -17.45
N GLU A 399 24.80 33.34 -16.91
CA GLU A 399 26.03 34.10 -16.72
C GLU A 399 26.99 33.47 -15.70
N PHE A 400 26.48 32.75 -14.70
CA PHE A 400 27.33 31.98 -13.80
C PHE A 400 28.01 30.81 -14.54
N LEU A 401 27.35 30.15 -15.49
CA LEU A 401 27.97 29.09 -16.30
C LEU A 401 28.94 29.62 -17.35
N ASP A 402 28.71 30.83 -17.85
CA ASP A 402 29.51 31.42 -18.94
C ASP A 402 30.82 32.06 -18.44
N GLN A 403 31.07 32.03 -17.13
CA GLN A 403 32.35 32.48 -16.56
C GLN A 403 33.53 31.62 -17.04
N THR A 404 34.63 32.26 -17.41
CA THR A 404 35.85 31.57 -17.85
C THR A 404 36.65 31.03 -16.66
N LEU A 405 36.96 29.73 -16.69
CA LEU A 405 37.82 29.06 -15.71
C LEU A 405 39.31 29.29 -16.04
N ALA A 406 40.19 28.93 -15.09
CA ALA A 406 41.64 28.98 -15.31
C ALA A 406 42.13 28.08 -16.46
N THR A 407 41.31 27.12 -16.89
CA THR A 407 41.56 26.24 -18.05
C THR A 407 41.39 26.95 -19.40
N GLY A 408 40.82 28.17 -19.42
CA GLY A 408 40.50 28.91 -20.64
C GLY A 408 39.16 28.56 -21.27
N ARG A 409 38.47 27.53 -20.76
CA ARG A 409 37.08 27.19 -21.10
C ARG A 409 36.10 27.90 -20.17
N THR A 410 34.86 28.08 -20.61
CA THR A 410 33.78 28.44 -19.67
C THR A 410 33.47 27.27 -18.74
N LEU A 411 32.81 27.52 -17.61
CA LEU A 411 32.33 26.45 -16.75
C LEU A 411 31.38 25.50 -17.51
N ARG A 412 30.53 26.05 -18.37
CA ARG A 412 29.65 25.29 -19.27
C ARG A 412 30.42 24.33 -20.17
N GLU A 413 31.43 24.82 -20.90
CA GLU A 413 32.24 24.02 -21.82
C GLU A 413 33.04 22.90 -21.09
N ASP A 414 33.46 23.12 -19.85
CA ASP A 414 34.14 22.09 -19.04
C ASP A 414 33.15 20.98 -18.64
N ILE A 415 31.94 21.35 -18.23
CA ILE A 415 30.86 20.41 -17.88
C ILE A 415 30.46 19.57 -19.10
N ASP A 416 30.21 20.20 -20.25
CA ASP A 416 29.79 19.51 -21.48
C ASP A 416 30.84 18.49 -21.93
N ALA A 417 32.13 18.86 -21.86
CA ALA A 417 33.22 17.96 -22.20
C ALA A 417 33.30 16.73 -21.28
N ARG A 418 32.93 16.86 -20.00
CA ARG A 418 32.90 15.74 -19.04
C ARG A 418 31.72 14.82 -19.24
N LEU A 419 30.56 15.36 -19.61
CA LEU A 419 29.30 14.62 -19.66
C LEU A 419 29.00 14.02 -21.05
N SER A 420 29.53 14.60 -22.13
CA SER A 420 29.34 14.11 -23.51
C SER A 420 29.69 12.64 -23.80
N PRO A 421 30.59 11.94 -23.06
CA PRO A 421 30.85 10.52 -23.28
C PRO A 421 29.74 9.56 -22.79
N TYR A 422 28.76 10.03 -22.01
CA TYR A 422 27.77 9.17 -21.37
C TYR A 422 26.45 9.13 -22.15
N THR A 423 25.85 7.94 -22.24
CA THR A 423 24.51 7.68 -22.83
C THR A 423 23.61 7.00 -21.81
N TYR A 424 22.29 6.98 -22.02
CA TYR A 424 21.36 6.23 -21.17
C TYR A 424 21.06 4.83 -21.75
N PRO A 425 21.01 3.76 -20.92
CA PRO A 425 21.54 3.71 -19.55
C PRO A 425 23.08 3.80 -19.56
N PRO A 426 23.72 4.41 -18.53
CA PRO A 426 25.17 4.56 -18.53
C PRO A 426 25.89 3.21 -18.40
N SER A 427 26.87 2.97 -19.28
CA SER A 427 27.68 1.75 -19.27
C SER A 427 28.62 1.65 -18.06
N ASN A 428 28.89 2.78 -17.38
CA ASN A 428 29.67 2.83 -16.15
C ASN A 428 29.12 3.90 -15.20
N MET A 429 28.18 3.50 -14.35
CA MET A 429 27.54 4.36 -13.36
C MET A 429 28.53 4.96 -12.34
N ALA A 430 29.56 4.21 -11.95
CA ALA A 430 30.55 4.68 -10.99
C ALA A 430 31.39 5.84 -11.54
N ALA A 431 31.79 5.76 -12.81
CA ALA A 431 32.51 6.84 -13.49
C ALA A 431 31.63 8.10 -13.63
N LEU A 432 30.37 7.93 -14.04
CA LEU A 432 29.44 9.05 -14.16
C LEU A 432 29.20 9.75 -12.81
N SER A 433 28.95 8.98 -11.74
CA SER A 433 28.73 9.56 -10.41
C SER A 433 29.97 10.33 -9.90
N ALA A 434 31.18 9.85 -10.21
CA ALA A 434 32.42 10.57 -9.88
C ALA A 434 32.54 11.91 -10.63
N GLU A 435 32.21 11.96 -11.93
CA GLU A 435 32.20 13.20 -12.72
C GLU A 435 31.14 14.18 -12.20
N LEU A 436 29.92 13.71 -11.92
CA LEU A 436 28.85 14.55 -11.37
C LEU A 436 29.22 15.11 -9.98
N LEU A 437 29.85 14.30 -9.12
CA LEU A 437 30.37 14.76 -7.82
C LEU A 437 31.43 15.86 -8.01
N PHE A 438 32.34 15.68 -8.97
CA PHE A 438 33.35 16.67 -9.29
C PHE A 438 32.71 17.98 -9.80
N ILE A 439 31.75 17.90 -10.71
CA ILE A 439 31.00 19.05 -11.22
C ILE A 439 30.32 19.81 -10.08
N ARG A 440 29.58 19.11 -9.20
CA ARG A 440 28.96 19.71 -8.00
C ARG A 440 29.98 20.41 -7.11
N SER A 441 31.22 19.91 -7.03
CA SER A 441 32.29 20.54 -6.27
C SER A 441 32.78 21.85 -6.91
N MET A 442 32.80 21.96 -8.24
CA MET A 442 33.19 23.18 -8.97
C MET A 442 32.27 24.36 -8.65
N PHE A 443 30.96 24.12 -8.53
CA PHE A 443 29.97 25.12 -8.11
C PHE A 443 30.19 25.59 -6.66
N LYS A 444 30.73 24.73 -5.79
CA LYS A 444 30.91 25.02 -4.36
C LYS A 444 32.28 25.64 -4.07
N ALA A 445 33.28 25.39 -4.92
CA ALA A 445 34.64 25.88 -4.79
C ALA A 445 34.75 27.37 -5.20
N THR A 446 34.80 28.26 -4.21
CA THR A 446 34.90 29.72 -4.41
C THR A 446 36.21 30.19 -5.03
N TYR A 447 37.22 29.32 -5.09
CA TYR A 447 38.48 29.58 -5.79
C TYR A 447 38.45 29.17 -7.27
N LEU A 448 37.45 28.38 -7.70
CA LEU A 448 37.26 27.96 -9.09
C LEU A 448 36.23 28.84 -9.81
N THR A 449 35.12 29.10 -9.13
CA THR A 449 34.00 29.88 -9.68
C THR A 449 33.71 31.06 -8.76
N SER A 450 33.19 32.18 -9.26
CA SER A 450 32.76 33.35 -8.48
C SER A 450 31.52 34.01 -9.08
N PHE A 451 30.64 34.56 -8.24
CA PHE A 451 29.69 35.57 -8.70
C PHE A 451 30.44 36.87 -8.98
N THR A 452 30.06 37.59 -10.04
CA THR A 452 30.57 38.94 -10.32
C THR A 452 30.09 39.91 -9.24
N GLN A 453 30.73 41.08 -9.12
CA GLN A 453 30.28 42.08 -8.13
C GLN A 453 28.85 42.56 -8.44
N ASP A 454 28.49 42.66 -9.71
CA ASP A 454 27.16 43.08 -10.15
C ASP A 454 26.10 42.03 -9.77
N GLN A 455 26.38 40.74 -9.98
CA GLN A 455 25.50 39.65 -9.54
C GLN A 455 25.31 39.65 -8.02
N LYS A 456 26.40 39.83 -7.24
CA LYS A 456 26.33 39.92 -5.77
C LYS A 456 25.45 41.09 -5.33
N ASN A 457 25.69 42.27 -5.91
CA ASN A 457 24.93 43.48 -5.60
C ASN A 457 23.45 43.31 -5.97
N ALA A 458 23.14 42.69 -7.11
CA ALA A 458 21.77 42.46 -7.54
C ALA A 458 21.02 41.48 -6.63
N VAL A 459 21.67 40.39 -6.22
CA VAL A 459 21.09 39.43 -5.26
C VAL A 459 20.82 40.12 -3.92
N VAL A 460 21.82 40.79 -3.34
CA VAL A 460 21.68 41.45 -2.03
C VAL A 460 20.64 42.56 -2.08
N SER A 461 20.65 43.42 -3.10
CA SER A 461 19.66 44.50 -3.23
C SER A 461 18.24 43.98 -3.42
N THR A 462 18.06 42.88 -4.17
CA THR A 462 16.75 42.22 -4.31
C THR A 462 16.25 41.73 -2.94
N LEU A 463 17.12 41.10 -2.15
CA LEU A 463 16.74 40.56 -0.84
C LEU A 463 16.56 41.65 0.23
N GLN A 464 17.15 42.83 0.06
CA GLN A 464 16.93 43.99 0.91
C GLN A 464 15.74 44.85 0.47
N ASP A 465 15.09 44.53 -0.65
CA ASP A 465 13.95 45.31 -1.14
C ASP A 465 12.79 45.26 -0.13
N PRO A 466 12.33 46.42 0.40
CA PRO A 466 11.27 46.47 1.39
C PRO A 466 9.94 45.83 0.94
N ARG A 467 9.72 45.69 -0.38
CA ARG A 467 8.51 45.06 -0.93
C ARG A 467 8.37 43.59 -0.53
N TYR A 468 9.48 42.89 -0.27
CA TYR A 468 9.47 41.48 0.12
C TYR A 468 9.54 41.26 1.63
N ALA A 469 9.89 42.29 2.39
CA ALA A 469 10.00 42.26 3.86
C ALA A 469 10.87 41.09 4.39
N PHE A 470 12.00 40.81 3.72
CA PHE A 470 12.97 39.85 4.24
C PHE A 470 13.67 40.41 5.48
N ASP A 471 13.60 39.67 6.59
CA ASP A 471 14.38 39.93 7.79
C ASP A 471 15.78 39.35 7.60
N PRO A 472 16.85 40.17 7.61
CA PRO A 472 18.21 39.68 7.38
C PRO A 472 18.69 38.65 8.41
N SER A 473 18.12 38.67 9.62
CA SER A 473 18.48 37.77 10.73
C SER A 473 17.73 36.43 10.68
N ARG A 474 16.85 36.24 9.70
CA ARG A 474 16.06 35.02 9.53
C ARG A 474 16.51 34.26 8.28
N LYS A 475 16.49 32.93 8.36
CA LYS A 475 16.84 32.04 7.25
C LYS A 475 15.90 32.27 6.04
N ILE A 476 16.47 32.56 4.88
CA ILE A 476 15.77 32.71 3.59
C ILE A 476 15.94 31.41 2.79
N ARG A 477 14.84 30.80 2.32
CA ARG A 477 14.83 29.56 1.55
C ARG A 477 14.95 29.86 0.06
N PHE A 478 15.93 29.27 -0.60
CA PHE A 478 16.12 29.25 -2.05
C PHE A 478 15.69 27.88 -2.58
N ARG A 479 14.55 27.84 -3.29
CA ARG A 479 14.02 26.62 -3.91
C ARG A 479 14.47 26.54 -5.36
N SER A 480 14.88 25.35 -5.79
CA SER A 480 15.16 25.03 -7.18
C SER A 480 13.91 25.19 -8.06
N SER A 481 14.07 25.78 -9.23
CA SER A 481 13.00 25.98 -10.21
C SER A 481 13.57 25.85 -11.62
N THR A 482 13.51 24.66 -12.23
CA THR A 482 13.94 24.45 -13.63
C THR A 482 12.76 24.50 -14.61
N ASN A 483 13.03 24.67 -15.91
CA ASN A 483 12.03 24.72 -16.99
C ASN A 483 11.62 23.34 -17.51
N VAL A 484 12.31 22.28 -17.10
CA VAL A 484 11.90 20.88 -17.35
C VAL A 484 10.97 20.34 -16.26
N GLU A 485 10.98 20.95 -15.08
CA GLU A 485 10.05 20.65 -14.00
C GLU A 485 8.61 20.99 -14.43
N ASP A 486 7.65 20.14 -14.06
CA ASP A 486 6.21 20.29 -14.31
C ASP A 486 5.79 20.10 -15.79
N SER A 487 6.50 19.28 -16.55
CA SER A 487 6.02 18.78 -17.85
C SER A 487 5.18 17.50 -17.68
N ASN A 488 4.36 17.16 -18.69
CA ASN A 488 3.50 15.97 -18.65
C ASN A 488 4.26 14.64 -18.49
N HIS A 489 5.58 14.56 -18.61
CA HIS A 489 6.31 13.31 -18.39
C HIS A 489 7.63 13.49 -17.61
N PHE A 490 7.82 14.63 -16.95
CA PHE A 490 9.00 14.90 -16.12
C PHE A 490 8.62 15.68 -14.87
N THR A 491 8.89 15.09 -13.70
CA THR A 491 8.74 15.74 -12.39
C THR A 491 10.11 15.94 -11.75
N GLY A 492 10.38 17.13 -11.21
CA GLY A 492 11.59 17.37 -10.40
C GLY A 492 11.41 17.04 -8.92
N ALA A 493 10.35 16.31 -8.54
CA ALA A 493 10.16 15.84 -7.17
C ALA A 493 11.41 15.08 -6.70
N GLY A 494 12.05 15.54 -5.62
CA GLY A 494 13.24 14.87 -5.09
C GLY A 494 14.46 14.82 -6.04
N LEU A 495 14.48 15.54 -7.17
CA LEU A 495 15.66 15.57 -8.06
C LEU A 495 16.65 16.68 -7.67
N TYR A 496 16.12 17.82 -7.22
CA TYR A 496 16.89 19.03 -6.98
C TYR A 496 16.76 19.51 -5.53
N ASP A 497 17.85 20.06 -5.00
CA ASP A 497 17.92 20.48 -3.62
C ASP A 497 17.50 21.95 -3.45
N SER A 498 16.91 22.24 -2.30
CA SER A 498 16.65 23.60 -1.85
C SER A 498 17.43 23.91 -0.58
N TYR A 499 18.02 25.11 -0.48
CA TYR A 499 18.88 25.47 0.64
C TYR A 499 18.45 26.80 1.27
N SER A 500 18.64 26.91 2.59
CA SER A 500 18.45 28.19 3.29
C SER A 500 19.77 28.93 3.43
N GLY A 501 19.73 30.26 3.30
CA GLY A 501 20.85 31.16 3.52
C GLY A 501 20.52 32.27 4.53
N CYS A 502 21.55 32.80 5.18
CA CYS A 502 21.45 33.93 6.11
C CYS A 502 21.91 35.21 5.41
N LEU A 503 21.03 36.19 5.26
CA LEU A 503 21.40 37.45 4.60
C LEU A 503 22.30 38.31 5.49
N ALA A 504 22.12 38.26 6.82
CA ALA A 504 22.98 39.00 7.75
C ALA A 504 24.47 38.61 7.65
N ASP A 505 24.77 37.34 7.39
CA ASP A 505 26.15 36.88 7.20
C ASP A 505 26.83 37.56 5.99
N ASP A 506 26.10 37.83 4.90
CA ASP A 506 26.67 38.55 3.75
C ASP A 506 26.72 40.09 3.96
N LEU A 507 26.13 40.61 5.04
CA LEU A 507 26.03 42.04 5.33
C LEU A 507 26.98 42.51 6.45
N ASP A 508 27.52 41.60 7.25
CA ASP A 508 28.31 41.95 8.44
C ASP A 508 29.78 42.29 8.15
N GLY A 509 30.20 42.14 6.89
CA GLY A 509 31.51 42.53 6.39
C GLY A 509 32.66 41.60 6.78
N ASN A 510 32.38 40.38 7.26
CA ASN A 510 33.41 39.39 7.54
C ASN A 510 33.06 38.01 6.97
N ALA A 511 33.85 36.99 7.33
CA ALA A 511 33.68 35.60 6.91
C ALA A 511 33.77 34.64 8.13
N ALA A 512 33.65 35.19 9.34
CA ALA A 512 33.88 34.51 10.61
C ALA A 512 32.54 34.15 11.24
N GLY A 513 32.28 32.85 11.36
CA GLY A 513 31.08 32.37 12.04
C GLY A 513 31.07 32.64 13.55
N PRO A 514 29.97 32.28 14.25
CA PRO A 514 28.88 31.44 13.77
C PRO A 514 27.88 32.17 12.86
N CYS A 515 27.05 31.41 12.15
CA CYS A 515 25.95 31.93 11.34
C CYS A 515 24.98 32.76 12.21
N ILE A 516 24.68 34.00 11.81
CA ILE A 516 23.83 34.93 12.57
C ILE A 516 22.41 34.39 12.70
N CYS A 517 21.89 33.78 11.64
CA CYS A 517 20.55 33.20 11.61
C CYS A 517 20.46 31.82 12.28
N ASP A 518 21.59 31.25 12.70
CA ASP A 518 21.68 29.92 13.33
C ASP A 518 23.00 29.76 14.11
N PRO A 519 23.03 30.22 15.38
CA PRO A 519 24.25 30.21 16.18
C PRO A 519 24.85 28.82 16.43
N ASN A 520 24.09 27.74 16.19
CA ASN A 520 24.58 26.36 16.33
C ASN A 520 25.51 25.95 15.18
N HIS A 521 25.56 26.73 14.09
CA HIS A 521 26.48 26.51 12.99
C HIS A 521 27.71 27.41 13.12
N SER A 522 28.87 26.78 13.35
CA SER A 522 30.15 27.47 13.60
C SER A 522 30.69 28.31 12.43
N ASN A 523 30.15 28.12 11.22
CA ASN A 523 30.55 28.84 10.01
C ASN A 523 29.35 29.63 9.48
N GLU A 524 29.62 30.75 8.83
CA GLU A 524 28.62 31.50 8.09
C GLU A 524 27.91 30.65 7.02
N ARG A 525 26.65 31.00 6.77
CA ARG A 525 25.73 30.32 5.86
C ARG A 525 25.05 31.35 4.95
N GLY A 526 25.83 32.25 4.36
CA GLY A 526 25.37 33.30 3.45
C GLY A 526 24.46 32.84 2.29
N VAL A 527 23.67 33.76 1.75
CA VAL A 527 22.73 33.55 0.64
C VAL A 527 23.44 33.15 -0.65
N LEU A 528 24.61 33.71 -0.96
CA LEU A 528 25.38 33.34 -2.16
C LEU A 528 25.86 31.89 -2.09
N ARG A 529 26.21 31.42 -0.89
CA ARG A 529 26.52 30.01 -0.64
C ARG A 529 25.30 29.13 -0.85
N ALA A 530 24.11 29.56 -0.40
CA ALA A 530 22.88 28.82 -0.64
C ALA A 530 22.59 28.67 -2.14
N ILE A 531 22.69 29.76 -2.92
CA ILE A 531 22.50 29.75 -4.37
C ILE A 531 23.44 28.77 -5.06
N ARG A 532 24.74 28.78 -4.72
CA ARG A 532 25.72 27.81 -5.27
C ARG A 532 25.32 26.36 -5.04
N LYS A 533 24.80 26.06 -3.85
CA LYS A 533 24.37 24.69 -3.54
C LYS A 533 23.13 24.31 -4.34
N VAL A 534 22.17 25.22 -4.55
CA VAL A 534 21.01 24.97 -5.42
C VAL A 534 21.47 24.76 -6.87
N PHE A 535 22.37 25.61 -7.38
CA PHE A 535 22.95 25.46 -8.71
C PHE A 535 23.69 24.13 -8.88
N ALA A 536 24.49 23.73 -7.88
CA ALA A 536 25.15 22.42 -7.89
C ALA A 536 24.15 21.26 -7.97
N SER A 537 22.99 21.39 -7.33
CA SER A 537 21.98 20.31 -7.31
C SER A 537 21.37 20.01 -8.68
N PHE A 538 21.52 20.92 -9.65
CA PHE A 538 21.16 20.65 -11.05
C PHE A 538 21.88 19.40 -11.59
N TYR A 539 23.09 19.14 -11.09
CA TYR A 539 23.91 17.98 -11.43
C TYR A 539 23.87 16.89 -10.35
N ASN A 540 22.82 16.78 -9.55
CA ASN A 540 22.59 15.60 -8.71
C ASN A 540 22.48 14.34 -9.59
N ASP A 541 22.88 13.18 -9.05
CA ASP A 541 22.98 11.93 -9.83
C ASP A 541 21.65 11.60 -10.51
N ASN A 542 20.55 11.55 -9.73
CA ASN A 542 19.21 11.28 -10.24
C ASN A 542 18.72 12.39 -11.19
N ALA A 543 19.01 13.66 -10.90
CA ALA A 543 18.60 14.78 -11.75
C ALA A 543 19.20 14.69 -13.16
N PHE A 544 20.51 14.41 -13.25
CA PHE A 544 21.18 14.26 -14.54
C PHE A 544 20.72 13.01 -15.29
N LEU A 545 20.59 11.87 -14.59
CA LEU A 545 20.14 10.62 -15.22
C LEU A 545 18.75 10.73 -15.82
N GLU A 546 17.82 11.40 -15.16
CA GLU A 546 16.49 11.63 -15.71
C GLU A 546 16.54 12.48 -16.99
N ARG A 547 17.35 13.54 -17.01
CA ARG A 547 17.52 14.35 -18.23
C ARG A 547 18.18 13.56 -19.36
N LEU A 548 19.17 12.72 -19.04
CA LEU A 548 19.82 11.83 -20.00
C LEU A 548 18.87 10.76 -20.54
N ARG A 549 18.01 10.18 -19.69
CA ARG A 549 16.98 9.18 -20.05
C ARG A 549 15.98 9.73 -21.05
N HIS A 550 15.62 11.00 -20.92
CA HIS A 550 14.71 11.68 -21.85
C HIS A 550 15.41 12.35 -23.05
N GLY A 551 16.74 12.22 -23.17
CA GLY A 551 17.51 12.83 -24.26
C GLY A 551 17.46 14.35 -24.28
N ILE A 552 17.35 14.99 -23.11
CA ILE A 552 17.25 16.44 -22.98
C ILE A 552 18.61 17.08 -23.32
N ASP A 553 18.59 18.12 -24.15
CA ASP A 553 19.75 18.97 -24.38
C ASP A 553 19.96 19.90 -23.17
N GLU A 554 21.11 19.78 -22.50
CA GLU A 554 21.47 20.62 -21.34
C GLU A 554 21.53 22.12 -21.70
N ALA A 555 21.69 22.48 -22.97
CA ALA A 555 21.67 23.87 -23.42
C ALA A 555 20.27 24.50 -23.35
N ASP A 556 19.21 23.68 -23.44
CA ASP A 556 17.81 24.14 -23.41
C ASP A 556 17.25 24.26 -21.99
N VAL A 557 17.99 23.81 -20.97
CA VAL A 557 17.53 23.76 -19.58
C VAL A 557 18.43 24.54 -18.61
N GLY A 558 17.86 24.96 -17.48
CA GLY A 558 18.63 25.69 -16.48
C GLY A 558 18.03 25.68 -15.07
N MET A 559 18.65 26.38 -14.13
CA MET A 559 18.21 26.45 -12.74
C MET A 559 17.91 27.89 -12.30
N ALA A 560 16.62 28.24 -12.25
CA ALA A 560 16.12 29.47 -11.63
C ALA A 560 15.79 29.20 -10.15
N LEU A 561 15.39 30.25 -9.42
CA LEU A 561 15.17 30.15 -7.97
C LEU A 561 13.85 30.79 -7.55
N LEU A 562 13.04 30.08 -6.78
CA LEU A 562 11.93 30.65 -6.02
C LEU A 562 12.40 30.92 -4.58
N VAL A 563 12.30 32.16 -4.12
CA VAL A 563 12.88 32.60 -2.85
C VAL A 563 11.81 33.18 -1.93
N HIS A 564 11.70 32.61 -0.73
CA HIS A 564 10.80 33.06 0.33
C HIS A 564 11.44 32.80 1.71
N HIS A 565 10.87 33.35 2.78
CA HIS A 565 11.35 33.04 4.13
C HIS A 565 11.21 31.55 4.44
N SER A 566 12.21 30.95 5.08
CA SER A 566 12.08 29.57 5.57
C SER A 566 11.07 29.47 6.72
N PHE A 567 10.60 28.25 6.96
CA PHE A 567 9.80 27.89 8.12
C PHE A 567 10.77 27.17 9.09
N PRO A 568 11.13 27.76 10.22
CA PRO A 568 11.92 27.09 11.24
C PRO A 568 11.13 25.92 11.86
N ASP A 569 11.80 24.80 12.09
CA ASP A 569 11.18 23.58 12.61
C ASP A 569 10.44 23.82 13.93
N GLU A 570 10.95 24.75 14.77
CA GLU A 570 10.39 25.06 16.09
C GLU A 570 9.00 25.72 16.04
N ILE A 571 8.60 26.26 14.88
CA ILE A 571 7.29 26.91 14.70
C ILE A 571 6.36 26.10 13.78
N GLU A 572 6.80 24.96 13.25
CA GLU A 572 5.94 24.09 12.47
C GLU A 572 5.04 23.30 13.41
N LEU A 573 3.71 23.50 13.28
CA LEU A 573 2.71 22.72 14.01
C LEU A 573 2.35 21.46 13.22
N ALA A 574 2.32 21.58 11.89
CA ALA A 574 2.15 20.47 10.98
C ALA A 574 2.76 20.79 9.62
N ASN A 575 3.14 19.75 8.89
CA ASN A 575 3.44 19.85 7.47
C ASN A 575 2.68 18.76 6.71
N GLY A 576 2.36 19.02 5.45
CA GLY A 576 1.60 18.07 4.66
C GLY A 576 1.62 18.32 3.17
N VAL A 577 1.10 17.33 2.47
CA VAL A 577 0.89 17.32 1.01
C VAL A 577 -0.54 16.91 0.70
N ALA A 578 -1.09 17.43 -0.38
CA ALA A 578 -2.46 17.15 -0.79
C ALA A 578 -2.56 16.91 -2.29
N THR A 579 -3.23 15.84 -2.68
CA THR A 579 -3.69 15.63 -4.06
C THR A 579 -5.12 16.14 -4.18
N VAL A 580 -5.40 16.93 -5.22
CA VAL A 580 -6.70 17.52 -5.49
C VAL A 580 -7.10 17.20 -6.93
N GLU A 581 -8.27 16.62 -7.10
CA GLU A 581 -8.83 16.27 -8.41
C GLU A 581 -10.29 16.73 -8.50
N ASN A 582 -10.69 17.15 -9.70
CA ASN A 582 -12.06 17.52 -10.00
C ASN A 582 -12.85 16.25 -10.35
N SER A 583 -13.75 15.84 -9.48
CA SER A 583 -14.72 14.79 -9.76
C SER A 583 -15.93 15.38 -10.49
N TYR A 584 -16.63 14.55 -11.30
CA TYR A 584 -17.73 14.98 -12.16
C TYR A 584 -18.67 16.03 -11.52
N ALA A 585 -18.92 17.13 -12.25
CA ALA A 585 -19.87 18.22 -11.93
C ALA A 585 -19.51 19.11 -10.72
N ASP A 586 -18.32 19.73 -10.74
CA ASP A 586 -17.82 20.73 -9.76
C ASP A 586 -17.59 20.20 -8.34
N ASN A 587 -17.44 18.88 -8.18
CA ASN A 587 -17.17 18.25 -6.90
C ASN A 587 -15.68 17.97 -6.78
N TRP A 588 -15.03 18.35 -5.69
CA TRP A 588 -13.59 18.11 -5.54
C TRP A 588 -13.32 16.95 -4.60
N GLN A 589 -12.44 16.05 -5.02
CA GLN A 589 -11.88 15.03 -4.16
C GLN A 589 -10.46 15.45 -3.76
N ILE A 590 -10.19 15.43 -2.46
CA ILE A 590 -8.91 15.85 -1.90
C ILE A 590 -8.38 14.75 -1.00
N LYS A 591 -7.15 14.29 -1.25
CA LYS A 591 -6.43 13.33 -0.41
C LYS A 591 -5.29 14.05 0.29
N LEU A 592 -5.37 14.19 1.60
CA LEU A 592 -4.40 14.87 2.45
C LEU A 592 -3.53 13.86 3.18
N VAL A 593 -2.24 14.12 3.23
CA VAL A 593 -1.29 13.39 4.05
C VAL A 593 -0.56 14.40 4.95
N THR A 594 -0.67 14.25 6.27
CA THR A 594 -0.23 15.24 7.26
C THR A 594 0.66 14.61 8.32
N GLN A 595 1.73 15.32 8.72
CA GLN A 595 2.58 14.98 9.87
C GLN A 595 2.64 16.10 10.89
N LEU A 596 2.77 15.69 12.16
CA LEU A 596 2.94 16.59 13.29
C LEU A 596 4.33 17.25 13.25
N GLY A 597 4.38 18.56 13.46
CA GLY A 597 5.63 19.31 13.49
C GLY A 597 6.31 19.43 12.14
N ALA A 598 7.65 19.41 12.15
CA ALA A 598 8.50 19.45 10.96
C ALA A 598 8.88 18.05 10.42
N VAL A 599 8.29 16.97 10.96
CA VAL A 599 8.57 15.60 10.53
C VAL A 599 8.12 15.41 9.10
N SER A 600 9.03 14.96 8.24
CA SER A 600 8.79 14.90 6.80
C SER A 600 7.63 13.95 6.43
N VAL A 601 6.57 14.47 5.82
CA VAL A 601 5.54 13.62 5.19
C VAL A 601 6.07 12.88 3.97
N ALA A 602 6.91 13.54 3.18
CA ALA A 602 7.39 12.99 1.94
C ALA A 602 8.35 11.81 2.17
N ASN A 603 9.15 11.87 3.25
CA ASN A 603 10.26 10.96 3.52
C ASN A 603 10.45 10.77 5.03
N PRO A 604 9.58 10.00 5.72
CA PRO A 604 9.74 9.73 7.14
C PRO A 604 10.97 8.84 7.38
N GLU A 605 11.98 9.35 8.10
CA GLU A 605 13.25 8.62 8.35
C GLU A 605 13.19 7.71 9.59
N ASP A 606 12.09 7.75 10.33
CA ASP A 606 12.00 7.31 11.72
C ASP A 606 10.83 6.34 11.98
N GLY A 607 10.19 5.85 10.92
CA GLY A 607 9.01 4.98 11.02
C GLY A 607 7.72 5.72 11.40
N SER A 608 7.70 7.05 11.26
CA SER A 608 6.47 7.82 11.40
C SER A 608 5.46 7.46 10.30
N ILE A 609 4.22 7.26 10.74
CA ILE A 609 3.05 7.01 9.90
C ILE A 609 2.27 8.33 9.85
N PRO A 610 2.02 8.89 8.65
CA PRO A 610 1.24 10.11 8.51
C PRO A 610 -0.24 9.87 8.77
N GLU A 611 -0.93 10.96 9.11
CA GLU A 611 -2.38 11.03 9.06
C GLU A 611 -2.82 11.14 7.60
N GLU A 612 -3.77 10.30 7.18
CA GLU A 612 -4.37 10.34 5.85
C GLU A 612 -5.86 10.68 5.96
N VAL A 613 -6.27 11.74 5.26
CA VAL A 613 -7.64 12.25 5.29
C VAL A 613 -8.16 12.43 3.86
N THR A 614 -9.33 11.88 3.57
CA THR A 614 -10.07 12.18 2.33
C THR A 614 -11.10 13.27 2.62
N VAL A 615 -11.15 14.28 1.76
CA VAL A 615 -12.21 15.29 1.76
C VAL A 615 -12.97 15.23 0.45
N LEU A 616 -14.30 15.13 0.55
CA LEU A 616 -15.23 15.31 -0.57
C LEU A 616 -15.92 16.67 -0.42
N ASP A 617 -15.60 17.60 -1.32
CA ASP A 617 -16.20 18.93 -1.37
C ASP A 617 -17.35 18.92 -2.39
N TYR A 618 -18.58 18.67 -1.90
CA TYR A 618 -19.83 18.72 -2.64
C TYR A 618 -20.55 20.03 -2.33
N ASN A 619 -20.27 21.11 -3.06
CA ASN A 619 -20.87 22.42 -2.79
C ASN A 619 -22.39 22.33 -2.50
N PRO A 620 -22.88 22.69 -1.29
CA PRO A 620 -22.21 23.46 -0.22
C PRO A 620 -21.59 22.66 0.94
N ASN A 621 -21.64 21.33 0.90
CA ASN A 621 -21.21 20.42 1.97
C ASN A 621 -19.79 19.91 1.76
N ILE A 622 -18.99 19.92 2.82
CA ILE A 622 -17.65 19.31 2.85
C ILE A 622 -17.69 18.14 3.83
N TYR A 623 -17.38 16.95 3.34
CA TYR A 623 -17.28 15.73 4.14
C TYR A 623 -15.81 15.36 4.32
N VAL A 624 -15.38 15.17 5.56
CA VAL A 624 -14.00 14.85 5.93
C VAL A 624 -13.98 13.45 6.53
N THR A 625 -13.15 12.57 6.00
CA THR A 625 -13.01 11.18 6.45
C THR A 625 -11.56 10.92 6.81
N LEU A 626 -11.32 10.50 8.05
CA LEU A 626 -10.01 10.01 8.49
C LEU A 626 -9.85 8.57 7.99
N ASN A 627 -8.85 8.34 7.13
CA ASN A 627 -8.55 7.02 6.58
C ASN A 627 -7.45 6.32 7.38
N GLN A 628 -6.48 7.09 7.89
CA GLN A 628 -5.37 6.59 8.69
C GLN A 628 -4.98 7.63 9.73
N ALA A 629 -4.83 7.23 10.99
CA ALA A 629 -4.34 8.10 12.04
C ALA A 629 -2.80 8.18 12.04
N SER A 630 -2.25 9.33 12.41
CA SER A 630 -0.79 9.46 12.61
C SER A 630 -0.34 8.70 13.86
N ASN A 631 0.83 8.06 13.80
CA ASN A 631 1.45 7.47 15.00
C ASN A 631 2.22 8.49 15.87
N LEU A 632 2.25 9.77 15.46
CA LEU A 632 2.87 10.87 16.22
C LEU A 632 1.88 11.61 17.13
N VAL A 633 0.59 11.29 17.04
CA VAL A 633 -0.46 11.85 17.90
C VAL A 633 -1.06 10.74 18.77
N PRO A 634 -1.59 11.07 19.97
CA PRO A 634 -2.27 10.08 20.79
C PRO A 634 -3.43 9.41 20.04
N LEU A 635 -3.68 8.12 20.27
CA LEU A 635 -4.80 7.39 19.64
C LEU A 635 -6.13 8.17 19.70
N GLY A 636 -6.77 8.40 18.55
CA GLY A 636 -8.01 9.18 18.44
C GLY A 636 -7.83 10.71 18.39
N ALA A 637 -6.60 11.23 18.47
CA ALA A 637 -6.28 12.61 18.10
C ALA A 637 -6.00 12.71 16.59
N THR A 638 -6.01 13.94 16.09
CA THR A 638 -5.64 14.28 14.71
C THR A 638 -4.48 15.27 14.69
N VAL A 639 -3.78 15.37 13.56
CA VAL A 639 -2.63 16.27 13.40
C VAL A 639 -3.08 17.73 13.26
N LEU A 640 -4.14 17.97 12.48
CA LEU A 640 -4.80 19.28 12.39
C LEU A 640 -6.05 19.30 13.29
N ASP A 641 -6.57 20.51 13.56
CA ASP A 641 -7.76 20.67 14.40
C ASP A 641 -9.00 20.14 13.65
N TRP A 642 -9.57 19.02 14.14
CA TRP A 642 -10.70 18.33 13.52
C TRP A 642 -12.04 19.05 13.78
N GLU A 643 -12.89 19.35 12.79
CA GLU A 643 -12.75 19.24 11.31
C GLU A 643 -12.39 20.58 10.66
N ASP A 644 -12.25 21.64 11.45
CA ASP A 644 -12.26 23.02 10.96
C ASP A 644 -11.03 23.36 10.12
N ASP A 645 -9.84 22.92 10.54
CA ASP A 645 -8.61 23.12 9.76
C ASP A 645 -8.69 22.40 8.42
N TYR A 646 -9.20 21.17 8.42
CA TYR A 646 -9.36 20.37 7.21
C TYR A 646 -10.29 21.07 6.21
N LYS A 647 -11.46 21.51 6.67
CA LYS A 647 -12.40 22.27 5.83
C LYS A 647 -11.82 23.61 5.37
N GLN A 648 -11.04 24.29 6.20
CA GLN A 648 -10.39 25.55 5.81
C GLN A 648 -9.31 25.32 4.75
N LEU A 649 -8.48 24.30 4.93
CA LEU A 649 -7.44 23.93 3.98
C LEU A 649 -8.05 23.53 2.63
N SER A 650 -9.09 22.68 2.63
CA SER A 650 -9.79 22.27 1.40
C SER A 650 -10.26 23.46 0.57
N ARG A 651 -10.84 24.49 1.21
CA ARG A 651 -11.26 25.71 0.50
C ARG A 651 -10.09 26.48 -0.12
N LEU A 652 -8.94 26.52 0.55
CA LEU A 652 -7.73 27.14 0.01
C LEU A 652 -7.19 26.38 -1.21
N LEU A 653 -7.17 25.05 -1.11
CA LEU A 653 -6.70 24.16 -2.17
C LEU A 653 -7.61 24.21 -3.40
N VAL A 654 -8.93 24.14 -3.22
CA VAL A 654 -9.91 24.27 -4.30
C VAL A 654 -9.83 25.64 -4.98
N ALA A 655 -9.69 26.73 -4.22
CA ALA A 655 -9.52 28.07 -4.80
C ALA A 655 -8.25 28.17 -5.67
N ALA A 656 -7.15 27.57 -5.23
CA ALA A 656 -5.92 27.52 -6.02
C ALA A 656 -6.04 26.60 -7.25
N ALA A 657 -6.71 25.45 -7.11
CA ALA A 657 -6.97 24.53 -8.21
C ALA A 657 -7.85 25.17 -9.30
N GLN A 658 -8.91 25.87 -8.91
CA GLN A 658 -9.75 26.61 -9.84
C GLN A 658 -8.96 27.71 -10.57
N GLN A 659 -8.09 28.42 -9.88
CA GLN A 659 -7.23 29.42 -10.51
C GLN A 659 -6.24 28.77 -11.49
N PHE A 660 -5.72 27.59 -11.18
CA PHE A 660 -4.87 26.83 -12.09
C PHE A 660 -5.62 26.46 -13.38
N VAL A 661 -6.84 25.93 -13.27
CA VAL A 661 -7.72 25.62 -14.41
C VAL A 661 -7.99 26.88 -15.24
N ASN A 662 -8.31 28.01 -14.59
CA ASN A 662 -8.60 29.28 -15.28
C ASN A 662 -7.39 29.82 -16.07
N VAL A 663 -6.17 29.68 -15.52
CA VAL A 663 -4.94 30.20 -16.14
C VAL A 663 -4.43 29.29 -17.25
N THR A 664 -4.52 27.97 -17.07
CA THR A 664 -3.97 26.98 -18.01
C THR A 664 -4.96 26.54 -19.08
N GLY A 665 -6.26 26.65 -18.81
CA GLY A 665 -7.33 26.13 -19.68
C GLY A 665 -7.42 24.61 -19.71
N LYS A 666 -6.70 23.88 -18.85
CA LYS A 666 -6.74 22.41 -18.77
C LYS A 666 -8.05 21.93 -18.12
N SER A 667 -8.64 20.88 -18.69
CA SER A 667 -9.79 20.17 -18.12
C SER A 667 -9.32 19.11 -17.12
N ASP A 668 -9.93 19.09 -15.94
CA ASP A 668 -9.78 18.05 -14.92
C ASP A 668 -8.32 17.70 -14.54
N PRO A 669 -7.48 18.69 -14.18
CA PRO A 669 -6.12 18.39 -13.74
C PRO A 669 -6.11 17.71 -12.38
N VAL A 670 -5.20 16.76 -12.20
CA VAL A 670 -4.81 16.26 -10.87
C VAL A 670 -3.67 17.12 -10.36
N LEU A 671 -3.85 17.76 -9.21
CA LEU A 671 -2.91 18.74 -8.67
C LEU A 671 -2.31 18.26 -7.34
N ASP A 672 -1.01 18.49 -7.17
CA ASP A 672 -0.27 18.26 -5.94
C ASP A 672 0.07 19.58 -5.25
N PHE A 673 -0.15 19.64 -3.94
CA PHE A 673 0.08 20.80 -3.12
C PHE A 673 0.98 20.47 -1.93
N GLU A 674 1.86 21.40 -1.57
CA GLU A 674 2.58 21.36 -0.28
C GLU A 674 2.01 22.44 0.64
N TYR A 675 1.73 22.09 1.90
CA TYR A 675 1.21 23.02 2.91
C TYR A 675 1.86 22.83 4.29
N LYS A 676 1.67 23.82 5.16
CA LYS A 676 2.10 23.82 6.57
C LYS A 676 1.06 24.49 7.46
N LYS A 677 0.99 24.11 8.73
CA LYS A 677 0.37 24.88 9.81
C LYS A 677 1.48 25.44 10.70
N VAL A 678 1.48 26.75 10.95
CA VAL A 678 2.60 27.41 11.64
C VAL A 678 2.16 28.22 12.86
N ALA A 679 2.97 28.15 13.91
CA ALA A 679 2.85 28.92 15.15
C ALA A 679 3.31 30.38 14.96
N PRO A 680 2.92 31.31 15.86
CA PRO A 680 2.02 31.11 17.00
C PRO A 680 0.53 31.14 16.62
N ASP A 681 0.19 31.65 15.43
CA ASP A 681 -1.21 31.96 15.06
C ASP A 681 -1.99 30.76 14.51
N GLY A 682 -1.37 29.58 14.41
CA GLY A 682 -2.00 28.37 13.87
C GLY A 682 -2.33 28.46 12.37
N LYS A 683 -1.60 29.29 11.62
CA LYS A 683 -1.97 29.67 10.25
C LYS A 683 -1.66 28.56 9.24
N LEU A 684 -2.64 28.23 8.40
CA LEU A 684 -2.46 27.37 7.23
C LEU A 684 -1.80 28.13 6.08
N ILE A 685 -0.69 27.59 5.57
CA ILE A 685 0.10 28.16 4.48
C ILE A 685 0.30 27.10 3.39
N VAL A 686 -0.06 27.45 2.15
CA VAL A 686 0.23 26.66 0.94
C VAL A 686 1.47 27.25 0.28
N LYS A 687 2.44 26.39 -0.04
CA LYS A 687 3.79 26.77 -0.50
C LYS A 687 4.17 26.20 -1.87
N GLN A 688 3.35 25.32 -2.44
CA GLN A 688 3.55 24.80 -3.78
C GLN A 688 2.21 24.33 -4.38
N ILE A 689 2.11 24.44 -5.71
CA ILE A 689 1.10 23.85 -6.56
C ILE A 689 1.82 23.32 -7.79
N ARG A 690 1.47 22.11 -8.22
CA ARG A 690 1.92 21.53 -9.49
C ARG A 690 0.89 20.54 -10.01
N GLU A 691 0.94 20.26 -11.29
CA GLU A 691 0.12 19.22 -11.90
C GLU A 691 0.84 17.87 -11.83
N ILE A 692 0.09 16.81 -11.49
CA ILE A 692 0.55 15.43 -11.59
C ILE A 692 0.15 14.92 -12.97
N PRO A 693 1.12 14.53 -13.81
CA PRO A 693 0.77 13.94 -15.09
C PRO A 693 -0.09 12.70 -14.97
N GLN A 694 -1.10 12.60 -15.82
CA GLN A 694 -1.95 11.43 -15.92
C GLN A 694 -1.56 10.59 -17.15
N PRO A 695 -1.69 9.25 -17.08
CA PRO A 695 -1.54 8.40 -18.25
C PRO A 695 -2.46 8.84 -19.38
N ASP A 696 -2.02 8.71 -20.63
CA ASP A 696 -2.86 9.01 -21.80
C ASP A 696 -3.96 7.93 -21.94
N GLU A 697 -5.15 8.21 -21.41
CA GLU A 697 -6.29 7.28 -21.42
C GLU A 697 -6.77 6.89 -22.83
N ILE A 698 -6.32 7.59 -23.88
CA ILE A 698 -6.75 7.36 -25.26
C ILE A 698 -5.89 6.28 -25.94
N ARG A 699 -4.68 6.00 -25.44
CA ARG A 699 -3.72 5.12 -26.12
C ARG A 699 -3.83 3.67 -25.63
N ASN A 700 -4.45 2.81 -26.43
CA ASN A 700 -4.53 1.37 -26.15
C ASN A 700 -3.16 0.68 -26.29
N VAL A 701 -2.76 -0.04 -25.23
CA VAL A 701 -1.51 -0.83 -25.14
C VAL A 701 -1.79 -2.27 -25.61
N PRO A 702 -0.93 -2.90 -26.43
CA PRO A 702 -1.06 -4.31 -26.76
C PRO A 702 -0.85 -5.17 -25.50
N THR A 703 -1.57 -6.29 -25.42
CA THR A 703 -1.46 -7.24 -24.32
C THR A 703 -0.50 -8.39 -24.67
N PHE A 704 0.26 -8.85 -23.68
CA PHE A 704 1.17 -9.97 -23.79
C PHE A 704 0.73 -11.08 -22.82
N LEU A 705 0.57 -12.31 -23.33
CA LEU A 705 0.25 -13.48 -22.53
C LEU A 705 1.55 -14.19 -22.12
N ILE A 706 1.75 -14.31 -20.81
CA ILE A 706 2.86 -15.01 -20.16
C ILE A 706 2.36 -16.40 -19.76
N ASN A 707 3.11 -17.43 -20.13
CA ASN A 707 2.86 -18.78 -19.67
C ASN A 707 3.22 -18.94 -18.19
N GLU A 708 2.21 -19.09 -17.36
CA GLU A 708 2.32 -19.55 -15.97
C GLU A 708 1.43 -20.80 -15.86
N PRO A 709 2.01 -22.01 -15.78
CA PRO A 709 1.24 -23.25 -15.71
C PRO A 709 0.27 -23.25 -14.54
N VAL A 710 -1.02 -23.53 -14.80
CA VAL A 710 -2.07 -23.40 -13.78
C VAL A 710 -3.05 -24.56 -13.80
N GLU A 711 -3.47 -24.99 -12.60
CA GLU A 711 -4.46 -26.04 -12.43
C GLU A 711 -5.89 -25.50 -12.34
N TYR A 712 -6.76 -26.00 -13.20
CA TYR A 712 -8.19 -25.68 -13.23
C TYR A 712 -9.04 -26.92 -12.99
N CYS A 713 -10.14 -26.72 -12.27
CA CYS A 713 -11.08 -27.77 -11.89
C CYS A 713 -12.48 -27.38 -12.33
N THR A 714 -13.35 -28.37 -12.52
CA THR A 714 -14.79 -28.12 -12.68
C THR A 714 -15.33 -27.29 -11.52
N PHE A 715 -15.92 -26.13 -11.83
CA PHE A 715 -16.56 -25.26 -10.87
C PHE A 715 -17.80 -25.94 -10.29
N GLN A 716 -17.79 -26.20 -8.99
CA GLN A 716 -18.92 -26.79 -8.26
C GLN A 716 -19.70 -25.70 -7.52
N GLY A 717 -20.33 -24.83 -8.30
CA GLY A 717 -21.15 -23.71 -7.85
C GLY A 717 -22.39 -23.51 -8.73
N GLU A 718 -22.92 -22.29 -8.81
CA GLU A 718 -24.20 -21.99 -9.48
C GLU A 718 -24.08 -21.92 -11.03
N HIS A 719 -23.48 -22.92 -11.66
CA HIS A 719 -23.48 -23.11 -13.11
C HIS A 719 -23.58 -24.59 -13.48
N GLY A 720 -24.24 -24.88 -14.60
CA GLY A 720 -24.55 -26.25 -15.04
C GLY A 720 -25.53 -26.96 -14.10
N THR A 721 -25.92 -28.18 -14.46
CA THR A 721 -26.66 -29.07 -13.56
C THR A 721 -25.69 -29.91 -12.74
N VAL A 722 -26.13 -30.48 -11.61
CA VAL A 722 -25.26 -31.40 -10.83
C VAL A 722 -24.80 -32.60 -11.66
N PHE A 723 -25.61 -33.04 -12.62
CA PHE A 723 -25.29 -34.12 -13.54
C PHE A 723 -24.20 -33.70 -14.53
N ALA A 724 -24.31 -32.49 -15.11
CA ALA A 724 -23.25 -31.92 -15.95
C ALA A 724 -21.94 -31.80 -15.18
N ASN A 725 -21.97 -31.20 -13.98
CA ASN A 725 -20.81 -31.03 -13.10
C ASN A 725 -20.16 -32.36 -12.71
N HIS A 726 -20.93 -33.45 -12.64
CA HIS A 726 -20.42 -34.78 -12.32
C HIS A 726 -19.86 -35.52 -13.55
N ARG A 727 -20.60 -35.53 -14.66
CA ARG A 727 -20.24 -36.27 -15.87
C ARG A 727 -19.08 -35.64 -16.64
N LEU A 728 -19.00 -34.32 -16.61
CA LEU A 728 -17.93 -33.51 -17.20
C LEU A 728 -16.83 -33.14 -16.20
N LYS A 729 -16.93 -33.68 -14.98
CA LYS A 729 -15.97 -33.44 -13.90
C LYS A 729 -14.55 -33.72 -14.40
N SER A 730 -13.71 -32.70 -14.30
CA SER A 730 -12.37 -32.74 -14.86
C SER A 730 -11.39 -31.83 -14.13
N ARG A 731 -10.11 -32.22 -14.19
CA ARG A 731 -8.97 -31.42 -13.76
C ARG A 731 -8.08 -31.15 -14.96
N TRP A 732 -7.57 -29.94 -15.02
CA TRP A 732 -6.83 -29.41 -16.13
C TRP A 732 -5.51 -28.83 -15.64
N LEU A 733 -4.41 -29.11 -16.33
CA LEU A 733 -3.22 -28.25 -16.29
C LEU A 733 -3.19 -27.49 -17.61
N PHE A 734 -3.27 -26.17 -17.51
CA PHE A 734 -3.18 -25.25 -18.63
C PHE A 734 -1.75 -24.72 -18.75
N GLU A 735 -1.16 -24.84 -19.93
CA GLU A 735 0.04 -24.12 -20.34
C GLU A 735 -0.26 -23.38 -21.65
N THR A 736 0.14 -22.12 -21.72
CA THR A 736 -0.07 -21.25 -22.87
C THR A 736 1.24 -21.04 -23.63
N LYS A 737 1.14 -20.49 -24.84
CA LYS A 737 2.27 -19.90 -25.55
C LYS A 737 2.59 -18.55 -24.88
N ASN A 738 3.86 -18.13 -24.96
CA ASN A 738 4.26 -16.75 -24.68
C ASN A 738 4.07 -15.92 -25.97
N LEU A 739 3.10 -15.02 -26.02
CA LEU A 739 2.81 -14.27 -27.24
C LEU A 739 2.10 -12.93 -26.99
N TRP A 740 2.27 -12.02 -27.94
CA TRP A 740 1.40 -10.85 -28.10
C TRP A 740 0.01 -11.30 -28.54
N LEU A 741 -1.03 -10.89 -27.81
CA LEU A 741 -2.41 -11.21 -28.16
C LEU A 741 -2.88 -10.31 -29.30
N SER A 742 -3.18 -10.93 -30.45
CA SER A 742 -3.71 -10.25 -31.63
C SER A 742 -4.63 -11.20 -32.40
N ARG A 743 -5.39 -10.67 -33.35
CA ARG A 743 -6.24 -11.51 -34.21
C ARG A 743 -5.41 -12.52 -35.02
N GLU A 744 -4.21 -12.12 -35.41
CA GLU A 744 -3.28 -12.94 -36.17
C GLU A 744 -2.69 -14.08 -35.32
N THR A 745 -2.30 -13.79 -34.07
CA THR A 745 -1.72 -14.81 -33.18
C THR A 745 -2.78 -15.74 -32.58
N LEU A 746 -4.01 -15.26 -32.44
CA LEU A 746 -5.16 -16.03 -31.97
C LEU A 746 -5.96 -16.72 -33.09
N ALA A 747 -5.46 -16.70 -34.33
CA ALA A 747 -6.00 -17.53 -35.41
C ALA A 747 -5.64 -19.03 -35.25
N GLU A 748 -4.76 -19.34 -34.30
CA GLU A 748 -4.44 -20.67 -33.82
C GLU A 748 -4.63 -20.71 -32.30
N SER A 749 -4.78 -21.91 -31.74
CA SER A 749 -4.88 -22.09 -30.29
C SER A 749 -3.66 -21.49 -29.58
N PHE A 750 -3.90 -20.66 -28.56
CA PHE A 750 -2.84 -20.11 -27.72
C PHE A 750 -2.40 -21.08 -26.62
N HIS A 751 -3.09 -22.21 -26.44
CA HIS A 751 -2.67 -23.29 -25.54
C HIS A 751 -1.47 -24.02 -26.14
N SER A 752 -0.36 -24.09 -25.41
CA SER A 752 0.85 -24.81 -25.85
C SER A 752 0.78 -26.29 -25.49
N ASN A 753 0.33 -26.57 -24.26
CA ASN A 753 0.15 -27.91 -23.73
C ASN A 753 -1.02 -27.95 -22.75
N LEU A 754 -1.85 -28.99 -22.85
CA LEU A 754 -2.93 -29.23 -21.92
C LEU A 754 -2.78 -30.62 -21.31
N ARG A 755 -3.09 -30.77 -20.03
CA ARG A 755 -3.37 -32.08 -19.43
C ARG A 755 -4.79 -32.09 -18.91
N LEU A 756 -5.64 -32.91 -19.52
CA LEU A 756 -7.02 -33.13 -19.12
C LEU A 756 -7.14 -34.49 -18.41
N GLU A 757 -7.49 -34.46 -17.14
CA GLU A 757 -7.97 -35.60 -16.37
C GLU A 757 -9.50 -35.59 -16.31
N TYR A 758 -10.15 -36.64 -16.82
CA TYR A 758 -11.61 -36.67 -17.00
C TYR A 758 -12.21 -38.05 -16.70
N LEU A 759 -13.52 -38.05 -16.48
CA LEU A 759 -14.31 -39.24 -16.19
C LEU A 759 -14.75 -39.99 -17.48
N ASP A 760 -14.28 -41.23 -17.65
CA ASP A 760 -14.79 -42.24 -18.59
C ASP A 760 -15.52 -43.34 -17.80
N ARG A 761 -16.82 -43.13 -17.56
CA ARG A 761 -17.68 -44.00 -16.74
C ARG A 761 -17.06 -44.22 -15.35
N GLU A 762 -16.60 -45.43 -15.06
CA GLU A 762 -16.03 -45.84 -13.76
C GLU A 762 -14.51 -45.62 -13.68
N ARG A 763 -13.90 -44.97 -14.68
CA ARG A 763 -12.44 -44.81 -14.77
C ARG A 763 -12.06 -43.36 -14.99
N ILE A 764 -11.00 -42.96 -14.30
CA ILE A 764 -10.33 -41.68 -14.56
C ILE A 764 -9.29 -41.90 -15.66
N ARG A 765 -9.34 -41.05 -16.68
CA ARG A 765 -8.37 -41.05 -17.79
C ARG A 765 -7.67 -39.71 -17.85
N THR A 766 -6.50 -39.74 -18.46
CA THR A 766 -5.71 -38.54 -18.73
C THR A 766 -5.38 -38.48 -20.22
N VAL A 767 -5.51 -37.29 -20.81
CA VAL A 767 -4.95 -36.95 -22.12
C VAL A 767 -4.05 -35.74 -21.94
N SER A 768 -2.90 -35.75 -22.62
CA SER A 768 -1.91 -34.67 -22.53
C SER A 768 -1.30 -34.37 -23.89
N GLY A 769 -0.83 -33.13 -24.06
CA GLY A 769 -0.20 -32.64 -25.29
C GLY A 769 -0.95 -31.44 -25.86
N SER A 770 -0.41 -30.88 -26.94
CA SER A 770 -1.02 -29.77 -27.68
C SER A 770 -2.40 -30.18 -28.23
N LEU A 771 -3.40 -29.30 -28.04
CA LEU A 771 -4.79 -29.59 -28.39
C LEU A 771 -4.97 -29.86 -29.88
N GLU A 772 -4.19 -29.21 -30.75
CA GLU A 772 -4.17 -29.43 -32.20
C GLU A 772 -3.86 -30.90 -32.61
N LEU A 773 -3.22 -31.67 -31.72
CA LEU A 773 -2.92 -33.09 -31.93
C LEU A 773 -4.00 -34.02 -31.39
N TRP A 774 -5.03 -33.48 -30.73
CA TRP A 774 -6.12 -34.29 -30.19
C TRP A 774 -7.04 -34.78 -31.32
N PRO A 775 -7.76 -35.90 -31.12
CA PRO A 775 -8.61 -36.45 -32.16
C PRO A 775 -9.67 -35.45 -32.61
N PHE A 776 -9.69 -35.17 -33.92
CA PHE A 776 -10.65 -34.25 -34.55
C PHE A 776 -10.55 -32.82 -34.00
N ALA A 777 -9.34 -32.39 -33.66
CA ALA A 777 -9.10 -31.03 -33.19
C ALA A 777 -9.55 -29.98 -34.21
N SER A 778 -10.14 -28.89 -33.72
CA SER A 778 -10.50 -27.71 -34.49
C SER A 778 -10.24 -26.47 -33.65
N HIS A 779 -10.03 -25.34 -34.32
CA HIS A 779 -9.88 -24.03 -33.69
C HIS A 779 -10.71 -23.01 -34.48
N ASP A 780 -11.40 -22.13 -33.78
CA ASP A 780 -12.11 -20.99 -34.35
C ASP A 780 -11.89 -19.72 -33.52
N LEU A 781 -11.91 -18.58 -34.21
CA LEU A 781 -11.74 -17.24 -33.64
C LEU A 781 -12.96 -16.41 -34.04
N GLU A 782 -13.70 -15.92 -33.05
CA GLU A 782 -14.83 -15.00 -33.28
C GLU A 782 -14.45 -13.61 -32.78
N ASP A 783 -14.70 -12.62 -33.64
CA ASP A 783 -14.56 -11.20 -33.30
C ASP A 783 -15.86 -10.75 -32.63
N GLU A 784 -15.78 -10.23 -31.41
CA GLU A 784 -16.96 -9.75 -30.69
C GLU A 784 -17.43 -8.36 -31.19
N TYR A 785 -18.52 -7.84 -30.63
CA TYR A 785 -19.08 -6.54 -30.98
C TYR A 785 -18.17 -5.33 -30.62
N THR A 786 -17.07 -5.51 -29.87
CA THR A 786 -16.13 -4.46 -29.47
C THR A 786 -14.79 -4.59 -30.21
N THR A 787 -14.03 -3.49 -30.38
CA THR A 787 -12.78 -3.51 -31.17
C THR A 787 -11.57 -4.10 -30.44
N HIS A 788 -11.68 -4.47 -29.15
CA HIS A 788 -10.53 -4.77 -28.27
C HIS A 788 -10.57 -6.15 -27.59
N GLU A 789 -11.60 -6.95 -27.83
CA GLU A 789 -11.77 -8.27 -27.21
C GLU A 789 -12.13 -9.32 -28.28
N VAL A 790 -11.71 -10.57 -28.07
CA VAL A 790 -12.01 -11.69 -28.98
C VAL A 790 -12.41 -12.95 -28.21
N LYS A 791 -12.99 -13.92 -28.93
CA LYS A 791 -13.32 -15.26 -28.42
C LYS A 791 -12.58 -16.33 -29.19
N THR A 792 -12.08 -17.34 -28.49
CA THR A 792 -11.49 -18.52 -29.11
C THR A 792 -12.23 -19.78 -28.70
N PHE A 793 -12.38 -20.71 -29.66
CA PHE A 793 -13.08 -21.97 -29.50
C PHE A 793 -12.15 -23.11 -29.92
N ASP A 794 -11.72 -23.92 -28.97
CA ASP A 794 -10.87 -25.08 -29.20
C ASP A 794 -11.70 -26.37 -29.08
N GLY A 795 -11.94 -27.03 -30.22
CA GLY A 795 -12.80 -28.22 -30.33
C GLY A 795 -12.03 -29.53 -30.46
N TRP A 796 -12.59 -30.64 -29.95
CA TRP A 796 -12.10 -32.00 -30.20
C TRP A 796 -13.21 -33.06 -29.99
N LEU A 797 -12.99 -34.30 -30.45
CA LEU A 797 -13.96 -35.38 -30.31
C LEU A 797 -13.43 -36.53 -29.43
N MET A 798 -14.10 -36.79 -28.31
CA MET A 798 -13.88 -37.98 -27.47
C MET A 798 -14.56 -39.21 -28.08
N HIS A 799 -14.14 -39.58 -29.29
CA HIS A 799 -14.71 -40.66 -30.12
C HIS A 799 -14.60 -42.07 -29.51
N HIS A 800 -13.73 -42.27 -28.53
CA HIS A 800 -13.49 -43.55 -27.85
C HIS A 800 -14.55 -43.87 -26.79
N LEU A 801 -15.35 -42.87 -26.36
CA LEU A 801 -16.41 -43.06 -25.39
C LEU A 801 -17.64 -43.73 -26.04
N PRO A 802 -18.38 -44.60 -25.34
CA PRO A 802 -19.56 -45.27 -25.89
C PRO A 802 -20.68 -44.33 -26.36
N ASN A 803 -20.90 -43.24 -25.63
CA ASN A 803 -21.68 -42.08 -26.10
C ASN A 803 -20.67 -40.98 -26.38
N ARG A 804 -20.37 -40.72 -27.66
CA ARG A 804 -19.30 -39.81 -28.06
C ARG A 804 -19.63 -38.39 -27.60
N ARG A 805 -18.58 -37.64 -27.30
CA ARG A 805 -18.66 -36.25 -26.81
C ARG A 805 -17.88 -35.36 -27.76
N SER A 806 -18.59 -34.47 -28.45
CA SER A 806 -17.98 -33.33 -29.13
C SER A 806 -17.76 -32.25 -28.08
N CYS A 807 -16.49 -31.93 -27.81
CA CYS A 807 -16.10 -31.00 -26.77
C CYS A 807 -15.59 -29.70 -27.40
N GLU A 808 -15.87 -28.58 -26.77
CA GLU A 808 -15.38 -27.26 -27.17
C GLU A 808 -15.02 -26.46 -25.92
N LEU A 809 -13.76 -26.06 -25.81
CA LEU A 809 -13.26 -25.18 -24.77
C LEU A 809 -13.35 -23.73 -25.28
N ARG A 810 -14.11 -22.91 -24.58
CA ARG A 810 -14.35 -21.50 -24.93
C ARG A 810 -13.59 -20.59 -24.00
N ASN A 811 -12.76 -19.72 -24.56
CA ASN A 811 -12.14 -18.63 -23.85
C ASN A 811 -12.73 -17.33 -24.40
N GLU A 812 -13.55 -16.67 -23.58
CA GLU A 812 -14.32 -15.48 -23.97
C GLU A 812 -13.74 -14.21 -23.34
N TYR A 813 -13.94 -13.07 -24.02
CA TYR A 813 -13.46 -11.74 -23.58
C TYR A 813 -11.94 -11.67 -23.41
N ILE A 814 -11.17 -12.23 -24.35
CA ILE A 814 -9.70 -12.14 -24.32
C ILE A 814 -9.31 -10.72 -24.74
N PRO A 815 -8.71 -9.90 -23.85
CA PRO A 815 -8.34 -8.53 -24.19
C PRO A 815 -7.06 -8.56 -25.05
N ILE A 816 -7.17 -8.18 -26.32
CA ILE A 816 -6.00 -8.01 -27.22
C ILE A 816 -5.34 -6.63 -27.07
N ARG A 817 -6.06 -5.70 -26.43
CA ARG A 817 -5.59 -4.36 -26.08
C ARG A 817 -6.24 -3.90 -24.79
N VAL A 818 -5.50 -3.12 -24.00
CA VAL A 818 -5.99 -2.55 -22.73
C VAL A 818 -5.64 -1.06 -22.63
N MET A 819 -6.35 -0.34 -21.77
CA MET A 819 -6.00 1.04 -21.42
C MET A 819 -4.69 1.06 -20.61
N PRO A 820 -3.92 2.16 -20.57
CA PRO A 820 -2.68 2.22 -19.79
C PRO A 820 -2.88 2.03 -18.27
N ALA A 821 -4.09 2.29 -17.76
CA ALA A 821 -4.47 2.04 -16.36
C ALA A 821 -4.74 0.55 -16.06
N GLN A 822 -4.83 -0.30 -17.08
CA GLN A 822 -5.08 -1.74 -16.96
C GLN A 822 -3.80 -2.54 -17.19
N ASN A 823 -3.77 -3.78 -16.72
CA ASN A 823 -2.62 -4.66 -16.84
C ASN A 823 -2.42 -5.17 -18.29
N PRO A 824 -1.30 -4.86 -18.97
CA PRO A 824 -1.02 -5.41 -20.29
C PRO A 824 -0.29 -6.75 -20.25
N MET A 825 0.26 -7.17 -19.09
CA MET A 825 1.02 -8.40 -18.91
C MET A 825 0.15 -9.46 -18.24
N LEU A 826 -0.47 -10.32 -19.04
CA LEU A 826 -1.50 -11.25 -18.60
C LEU A 826 -0.97 -12.66 -18.42
N THR A 827 -1.53 -13.39 -17.49
CA THR A 827 -1.43 -14.84 -17.35
C THR A 827 -2.78 -15.48 -17.66
N PHE A 828 -2.86 -16.81 -17.75
CA PHE A 828 -4.14 -17.48 -18.01
C PHE A 828 -5.18 -17.23 -16.90
N GLU A 829 -4.73 -17.04 -15.65
CA GLU A 829 -5.63 -16.69 -14.53
C GLU A 829 -6.25 -15.30 -14.63
N ASP A 830 -5.67 -14.42 -15.44
CA ASP A 830 -6.18 -13.06 -15.66
C ASP A 830 -7.27 -13.02 -16.74
N LEU A 831 -7.45 -14.13 -17.46
CA LEU A 831 -8.53 -14.30 -18.42
C LEU A 831 -9.79 -14.80 -17.72
N ASN A 832 -10.95 -14.59 -18.36
CA ASN A 832 -12.21 -15.13 -17.85
C ASN A 832 -12.18 -16.66 -17.77
N TRP A 833 -12.92 -17.19 -16.79
CA TRP A 833 -13.04 -18.63 -16.58
C TRP A 833 -13.52 -19.35 -17.85
N PRO A 834 -12.77 -20.35 -18.34
CA PRO A 834 -13.14 -21.07 -19.54
C PRO A 834 -14.47 -21.82 -19.37
N LEU A 835 -15.29 -21.82 -20.43
CA LEU A 835 -16.48 -22.65 -20.51
C LEU A 835 -16.17 -23.91 -21.31
N LEU A 836 -16.41 -25.09 -20.75
CA LEU A 836 -16.39 -26.34 -21.50
C LEU A 836 -17.81 -26.68 -21.95
N GLN A 837 -18.05 -26.62 -23.25
CA GLN A 837 -19.29 -27.03 -23.90
C GLN A 837 -19.14 -28.45 -24.44
N VAL A 838 -20.13 -29.31 -24.18
CA VAL A 838 -20.14 -30.70 -24.67
C VAL A 838 -21.48 -31.05 -25.30
N VAL A 839 -21.43 -31.68 -26.48
CA VAL A 839 -22.58 -32.24 -27.19
C VAL A 839 -22.42 -33.76 -27.31
N TYR A 840 -23.50 -34.49 -27.04
CA TYR A 840 -23.55 -35.96 -27.05
C TYR A 840 -24.25 -36.49 -28.31
N ASP A 841 -23.79 -37.65 -28.81
CA ASP A 841 -24.45 -38.36 -29.92
C ASP A 841 -25.85 -38.86 -29.53
N HIS A 842 -26.02 -39.23 -28.26
CA HIS A 842 -27.29 -39.66 -27.67
C HIS A 842 -27.59 -38.86 -26.41
N ASN A 843 -28.87 -38.60 -26.16
CA ASN A 843 -29.28 -37.87 -24.95
C ASN A 843 -28.82 -38.60 -23.68
N VAL A 844 -28.42 -37.82 -22.69
CA VAL A 844 -28.04 -38.25 -21.34
C VAL A 844 -29.05 -37.72 -20.32
N PRO A 845 -29.28 -38.45 -19.21
CA PRO A 845 -30.21 -38.00 -18.18
C PRO A 845 -29.63 -36.80 -17.43
N THR A 846 -30.51 -35.88 -17.04
CA THR A 846 -30.18 -34.70 -16.26
C THR A 846 -31.38 -34.29 -15.41
N TRP A 847 -31.20 -33.29 -14.56
CA TRP A 847 -32.30 -32.67 -13.82
C TRP A 847 -32.29 -31.18 -14.10
N ASP A 848 -33.43 -30.66 -14.54
CA ASP A 848 -33.69 -29.23 -14.61
C ASP A 848 -34.65 -28.81 -13.50
N TYR A 849 -35.06 -27.54 -13.49
CA TYR A 849 -35.97 -27.00 -12.48
C TYR A 849 -37.35 -27.69 -12.47
N THR A 850 -37.75 -28.35 -13.56
CA THR A 850 -39.01 -29.11 -13.69
C THR A 850 -38.90 -30.55 -13.21
N GLY A 851 -37.68 -31.10 -13.13
CA GLY A 851 -37.39 -32.44 -12.62
C GLY A 851 -36.48 -33.26 -13.54
N PRO A 852 -36.52 -34.61 -13.47
CA PRO A 852 -35.75 -35.49 -14.33
C PRO A 852 -36.12 -35.29 -15.81
N THR A 853 -35.13 -35.06 -16.65
CA THR A 853 -35.26 -34.90 -18.10
C THR A 853 -34.02 -35.44 -18.80
N ASP A 854 -33.96 -35.29 -20.12
CA ASP A 854 -32.82 -35.70 -20.94
C ASP A 854 -32.27 -34.48 -21.70
N THR A 855 -30.95 -34.45 -21.89
CA THR A 855 -30.28 -33.43 -22.72
C THR A 855 -29.27 -34.07 -23.65
N ASN A 856 -29.01 -33.46 -24.80
CA ASN A 856 -27.88 -33.82 -25.66
C ASN A 856 -26.73 -32.80 -25.58
N SER A 857 -26.83 -31.80 -24.71
CA SER A 857 -25.83 -30.74 -24.58
C SER A 857 -25.71 -30.26 -23.13
N GLU A 858 -24.48 -30.10 -22.66
CA GLU A 858 -24.17 -29.63 -21.30
C GLU A 858 -22.97 -28.68 -21.32
N SER A 859 -22.93 -27.74 -20.38
CA SER A 859 -21.80 -26.84 -20.19
C SER A 859 -21.38 -26.79 -18.72
N ILE A 860 -20.07 -26.63 -18.49
CA ILE A 860 -19.50 -26.37 -17.16
C ILE A 860 -18.49 -25.23 -17.23
N PHE A 861 -18.35 -24.47 -16.15
CA PHE A 861 -17.21 -23.57 -15.99
C PHE A 861 -16.01 -24.32 -15.40
N LEU A 862 -14.83 -23.91 -15.83
CA LEU A 862 -13.56 -24.28 -15.22
C LEU A 862 -13.05 -23.08 -14.42
N CYS A 863 -12.69 -23.30 -13.16
CA CYS A 863 -12.09 -22.28 -12.30
C CYS A 863 -10.73 -22.79 -11.78
N PRO A 864 -9.84 -21.90 -11.30
CA PRO A 864 -8.66 -22.33 -10.55
C PRO A 864 -9.04 -23.35 -9.47
N CYS A 865 -8.29 -24.45 -9.36
CA CYS A 865 -8.62 -25.51 -8.42
C CYS A 865 -8.63 -24.97 -6.98
N PRO A 866 -9.75 -25.12 -6.22
CA PRO A 866 -9.82 -24.59 -4.87
C PRO A 866 -8.89 -25.38 -3.93
N GLY A 867 -7.96 -24.67 -3.28
CA GLY A 867 -7.17 -25.17 -2.15
C GLY A 867 -7.77 -24.76 -0.80
N PRO A 868 -7.32 -25.35 0.32
CA PRO A 868 -7.68 -24.88 1.66
C PRO A 868 -7.24 -23.43 1.87
N ARG A 869 -8.14 -22.60 2.43
CA ARG A 869 -7.88 -21.19 2.75
C ARG A 869 -8.29 -20.88 4.19
N GLN A 870 -7.68 -19.86 4.76
CA GLN A 870 -8.10 -19.34 6.05
C GLN A 870 -9.54 -18.80 5.97
N GLY A 871 -10.38 -19.14 6.95
CA GLY A 871 -11.77 -18.69 6.99
C GLY A 871 -12.77 -19.57 6.22
N ASP A 872 -12.33 -20.69 5.62
CA ASP A 872 -13.26 -21.66 5.02
C ASP A 872 -14.26 -22.18 6.07
N LEU A 873 -15.54 -22.15 5.71
CA LEU A 873 -16.65 -22.44 6.63
C LEU A 873 -17.02 -23.93 6.58
N PRO A 874 -16.90 -24.68 7.68
CA PRO A 874 -17.31 -26.07 7.72
C PRO A 874 -18.83 -26.19 7.56
N GLN A 875 -19.26 -27.12 6.71
CA GLN A 875 -20.65 -27.42 6.43
C GLN A 875 -20.94 -28.88 6.78
N GLN A 876 -22.10 -29.11 7.40
CA GLN A 876 -22.64 -30.43 7.63
C GLN A 876 -24.07 -30.52 7.11
N ARG A 877 -24.40 -31.65 6.47
CA ARG A 877 -25.77 -32.03 6.11
C ARG A 877 -26.01 -33.46 6.58
N SER A 878 -27.13 -33.70 7.23
CA SER A 878 -27.51 -35.03 7.69
C SER A 878 -28.94 -35.29 7.22
N VAL A 879 -29.11 -36.31 6.38
CA VAL A 879 -30.38 -36.67 5.77
C VAL A 879 -30.76 -38.07 6.22
N LYS A 880 -31.95 -38.20 6.81
CA LYS A 880 -32.56 -39.50 7.12
C LYS A 880 -33.60 -39.84 6.07
N LEU A 881 -33.41 -40.96 5.39
CA LEU A 881 -34.36 -41.51 4.44
C LEU A 881 -35.16 -42.65 5.11
N GLY A 882 -36.29 -43.02 4.51
CA GLY A 882 -37.09 -44.15 4.98
C GLY A 882 -36.29 -45.45 5.04
N ARG A 883 -36.76 -46.43 5.84
CA ARG A 883 -36.17 -47.79 5.96
C ARG A 883 -34.77 -47.87 6.58
N GLY A 884 -34.38 -46.88 7.38
CA GLY A 884 -33.14 -46.93 8.17
C GLY A 884 -31.89 -46.51 7.39
N VAL A 885 -32.07 -45.76 6.31
CA VAL A 885 -30.98 -45.19 5.51
C VAL A 885 -30.64 -43.79 6.02
N SER A 886 -29.35 -43.49 6.22
CA SER A 886 -28.87 -42.15 6.55
C SER A 886 -27.70 -41.74 5.68
N ILE A 887 -27.57 -40.43 5.47
CA ILE A 887 -26.47 -39.83 4.71
C ILE A 887 -25.98 -38.61 5.46
N ASP A 888 -24.71 -38.65 5.85
CA ASP A 888 -24.02 -37.61 6.58
C ASP A 888 -22.91 -37.04 5.70
N ILE A 889 -22.96 -35.74 5.41
CA ILE A 889 -22.10 -35.05 4.44
C ILE A 889 -21.35 -33.94 5.18
N SER A 890 -20.02 -33.94 5.09
CA SER A 890 -19.15 -32.90 5.64
C SER A 890 -18.26 -32.31 4.55
N PHE A 891 -18.24 -30.99 4.43
CA PHE A 891 -17.52 -30.25 3.39
C PHE A 891 -17.25 -28.80 3.82
N TYR A 892 -16.64 -28.00 2.95
CA TYR A 892 -16.34 -26.59 3.22
C TYR A 892 -16.90 -25.65 2.14
N TRP A 893 -17.43 -24.52 2.60
CA TRP A 893 -17.72 -23.32 1.82
C TRP A 893 -16.56 -22.31 1.94
N PRO A 894 -16.40 -21.38 0.97
CA PRO A 894 -15.48 -20.28 1.14
C PRO A 894 -16.01 -19.31 2.20
N PRO A 895 -15.16 -18.41 2.73
CA PRO A 895 -15.62 -17.31 3.57
C PRO A 895 -16.62 -16.43 2.80
N PRO A 896 -17.56 -15.75 3.51
CA PRO A 896 -18.49 -14.84 2.88
C PRO A 896 -17.76 -13.69 2.18
N PRO A 897 -18.30 -13.18 1.06
CA PRO A 897 -17.70 -12.05 0.36
C PRO A 897 -17.67 -10.80 1.24
N LYS A 898 -16.59 -10.03 1.13
CA LYS A 898 -16.48 -8.72 1.78
C LYS A 898 -17.27 -7.68 0.95
N GLY A 899 -17.99 -6.77 1.61
CA GLY A 899 -18.70 -5.66 0.97
C GLY A 899 -20.21 -5.86 0.78
N PRO A 900 -20.91 -4.87 0.18
CA PRO A 900 -22.35 -4.93 -0.04
C PRO A 900 -22.68 -6.02 -1.06
N THR A 901 -23.33 -7.10 -0.61
CA THR A 901 -23.75 -8.21 -1.47
C THR A 901 -25.26 -8.36 -1.45
N ALA A 902 -25.90 -8.38 -2.62
CA ALA A 902 -27.31 -8.70 -2.79
C ALA A 902 -27.50 -10.24 -2.80
N GLY A 903 -27.03 -10.88 -1.73
CA GLY A 903 -26.96 -12.32 -1.55
C GLY A 903 -25.71 -12.98 -2.15
N TYR A 904 -25.39 -14.17 -1.65
CA TYR A 904 -24.15 -14.91 -1.90
C TYR A 904 -24.46 -16.39 -2.10
N THR A 905 -23.94 -16.99 -3.18
CA THR A 905 -24.03 -18.43 -3.42
C THR A 905 -22.65 -19.07 -3.23
N ALA A 906 -22.49 -19.87 -2.17
CA ALA A 906 -21.27 -20.54 -1.80
C ALA A 906 -20.99 -21.79 -2.66
N PRO A 907 -19.91 -21.83 -3.46
CA PRO A 907 -19.47 -23.05 -4.15
C PRO A 907 -18.79 -24.04 -3.19
N LEU A 908 -18.49 -25.25 -3.67
CA LEU A 908 -17.66 -26.20 -2.92
C LEU A 908 -16.19 -25.75 -2.92
N VAL A 909 -15.57 -25.69 -1.74
CA VAL A 909 -14.10 -25.59 -1.60
C VAL A 909 -13.48 -26.99 -1.59
N ARG A 910 -13.87 -27.83 -0.63
CA ARG A 910 -13.36 -29.20 -0.49
C ARG A 910 -14.33 -30.12 0.23
N TRP A 911 -14.23 -31.41 -0.04
CA TRP A 911 -14.90 -32.47 0.71
C TRP A 911 -14.11 -32.81 1.98
N VAL A 912 -14.82 -33.28 3.01
CA VAL A 912 -14.23 -33.93 4.19
C VAL A 912 -14.56 -35.42 4.15
N GLU A 913 -15.85 -35.73 4.23
CA GLU A 913 -16.36 -37.10 4.31
C GLU A 913 -17.85 -37.12 3.97
N THR A 914 -18.28 -38.14 3.23
CA THR A 914 -19.70 -38.51 3.13
C THR A 914 -19.88 -39.95 3.60
N VAL A 915 -20.78 -40.19 4.55
CA VAL A 915 -21.12 -41.52 5.08
C VAL A 915 -22.54 -41.87 4.70
N ILE A 916 -22.73 -42.96 3.96
CA ILE A 916 -24.04 -43.49 3.54
C ILE A 916 -24.27 -44.83 4.25
N THR A 917 -25.37 -44.95 4.99
CA THR A 917 -25.73 -46.17 5.73
C THR A 917 -27.08 -46.74 5.25
N GLY A 918 -27.31 -48.03 5.50
CA GLY A 918 -28.59 -48.71 5.23
C GLY A 918 -28.77 -49.30 3.83
N TYR A 919 -27.97 -48.88 2.84
CA TYR A 919 -27.98 -49.47 1.49
C TYR A 919 -27.10 -50.71 1.33
N THR A 920 -26.11 -50.91 2.19
CA THR A 920 -25.14 -52.02 2.17
C THR A 920 -24.97 -52.59 3.58
N THR A 921 -24.30 -53.73 3.72
CA THR A 921 -24.06 -54.35 5.04
C THR A 921 -23.11 -53.54 5.92
N GLU A 922 -22.16 -52.81 5.31
CA GLU A 922 -21.27 -51.85 5.96
C GLU A 922 -21.53 -50.43 5.41
N PRO A 923 -21.24 -49.36 6.17
CA PRO A 923 -21.33 -47.98 5.67
C PRO A 923 -20.44 -47.74 4.44
N ILE A 924 -20.95 -46.96 3.49
CA ILE A 924 -20.16 -46.45 2.35
C ILE A 924 -19.56 -45.12 2.79
N ILE A 925 -18.24 -45.01 2.77
CA ILE A 925 -17.51 -43.81 3.17
C ILE A 925 -16.81 -43.23 1.95
N LEU A 926 -17.03 -41.95 1.65
CA LEU A 926 -16.49 -41.26 0.50
C LEU A 926 -15.62 -40.07 0.91
N HIS A 927 -14.40 -40.01 0.39
CA HIS A 927 -13.48 -38.88 0.50
C HIS A 927 -13.05 -38.36 -0.88
N GLY A 928 -13.19 -39.18 -1.92
CA GLY A 928 -12.74 -38.88 -3.27
C GLY A 928 -13.43 -37.66 -3.90
N TRP A 929 -12.68 -36.89 -4.69
CA TRP A 929 -13.21 -35.75 -5.42
C TRP A 929 -14.14 -36.16 -6.58
N TYR A 930 -13.83 -37.26 -7.27
CA TYR A 930 -14.65 -37.79 -8.36
C TYR A 930 -15.90 -38.53 -7.87
N SER A 931 -15.86 -39.15 -6.68
CA SER A 931 -17.00 -39.87 -6.10
C SER A 931 -18.09 -38.97 -5.55
N GLN A 932 -17.86 -37.65 -5.44
CA GLN A 932 -18.77 -36.72 -4.78
C GLN A 932 -18.90 -35.41 -5.54
N THR A 933 -20.12 -34.98 -5.88
CA THR A 933 -20.39 -33.73 -6.61
C THR A 933 -21.44 -32.86 -5.93
N TYR A 934 -21.18 -31.56 -5.90
CA TYR A 934 -22.01 -30.56 -5.26
C TYR A 934 -22.42 -29.48 -6.26
N ARG A 935 -23.68 -29.04 -6.19
CA ARG A 935 -24.17 -27.85 -6.89
C ARG A 935 -25.24 -27.13 -6.06
N PRO A 936 -24.99 -25.90 -5.60
CA PRO A 936 -26.00 -25.10 -4.92
C PRO A 936 -26.99 -24.47 -5.90
N GLU A 937 -28.23 -24.27 -5.46
CA GLU A 937 -29.12 -23.28 -6.05
C GLU A 937 -28.76 -21.87 -5.58
N HIS A 938 -29.43 -20.86 -6.14
CA HIS A 938 -29.26 -19.46 -5.76
C HIS A 938 -29.31 -19.25 -4.24
N HIS A 939 -28.29 -18.60 -3.70
CA HIS A 939 -28.08 -18.36 -2.28
C HIS A 939 -28.01 -19.60 -1.39
N ASN A 940 -27.69 -20.77 -1.97
CA ASN A 940 -27.69 -22.06 -1.27
C ASN A 940 -29.05 -22.39 -0.62
N PHE A 941 -30.15 -21.79 -1.10
CA PHE A 941 -31.50 -22.07 -0.59
C PHE A 941 -31.94 -23.51 -0.82
N ALA A 942 -31.33 -24.17 -1.80
CA ALA A 942 -31.37 -25.61 -1.93
C ALA A 942 -30.04 -26.10 -2.50
N GLU A 943 -29.75 -27.37 -2.32
CA GLU A 943 -28.48 -27.95 -2.71
C GLU A 943 -28.67 -29.31 -3.37
N ASN A 944 -27.92 -29.53 -4.44
CA ASN A 944 -27.85 -30.80 -5.14
C ASN A 944 -26.56 -31.52 -4.77
N PHE A 945 -26.68 -32.81 -4.44
CA PHE A 945 -25.58 -33.72 -4.20
C PHE A 945 -25.70 -34.93 -5.11
N LEU A 946 -24.56 -35.38 -5.65
CA LEU A 946 -24.49 -36.58 -6.45
C LEU A 946 -23.26 -37.40 -6.07
N PHE A 947 -23.47 -38.65 -5.66
CA PHE A 947 -22.44 -39.54 -5.16
C PHE A 947 -22.33 -40.80 -6.02
N GLU A 948 -21.12 -41.14 -6.46
CA GLU A 948 -20.79 -42.34 -7.24
C GLU A 948 -19.74 -43.17 -6.50
N PRO A 949 -20.15 -44.08 -5.60
CA PRO A 949 -19.21 -44.82 -4.74
C PRO A 949 -18.16 -45.64 -5.49
N GLN A 950 -18.44 -46.05 -6.73
CA GLN A 950 -17.50 -46.81 -7.54
C GLN A 950 -16.24 -46.02 -7.91
N LEU A 951 -16.31 -44.69 -7.86
CA LEU A 951 -15.18 -43.80 -8.07
C LEU A 951 -14.38 -43.55 -6.78
N GLU A 952 -14.79 -44.12 -5.65
CA GLU A 952 -14.10 -43.91 -4.37
C GLU A 952 -12.80 -44.71 -4.30
N PRO A 953 -11.65 -44.03 -4.10
CA PRO A 953 -10.38 -44.72 -3.94
C PRO A 953 -10.40 -45.65 -2.72
N GLY A 954 -10.17 -46.95 -2.95
CA GLY A 954 -10.01 -47.93 -1.87
C GLY A 954 -11.30 -48.48 -1.26
N LEU A 955 -12.47 -48.24 -1.87
CA LEU A 955 -13.72 -48.88 -1.43
C LEU A 955 -13.62 -50.41 -1.53
N SER A 956 -14.15 -51.12 -0.53
CA SER A 956 -13.96 -52.57 -0.44
C SER A 956 -14.61 -53.32 -1.62
N PRO A 957 -13.96 -54.36 -2.19
CA PRO A 957 -14.56 -55.16 -3.26
C PRO A 957 -15.90 -55.79 -2.87
N GLY A 958 -16.09 -56.09 -1.58
CA GLY A 958 -17.36 -56.59 -1.04
C GLY A 958 -18.49 -55.57 -1.17
N LEU A 959 -18.24 -54.32 -0.76
CA LEU A 959 -19.22 -53.23 -0.91
C LEU A 959 -19.53 -52.95 -2.39
N LEU A 960 -18.52 -52.94 -3.26
CA LEU A 960 -18.73 -52.78 -4.70
C LEU A 960 -19.61 -53.88 -5.29
N ALA A 961 -19.39 -55.14 -4.89
CA ALA A 961 -20.22 -56.26 -5.32
C ALA A 961 -21.67 -56.17 -4.81
N GLU A 962 -21.88 -55.70 -3.57
CA GLU A 962 -23.24 -55.45 -3.05
C GLU A 962 -23.97 -54.36 -3.81
N LEU A 963 -23.30 -53.23 -4.07
CA LEU A 963 -23.85 -52.13 -4.87
C LEU A 963 -24.22 -52.61 -6.27
N GLN A 964 -23.35 -53.39 -6.91
CA GLN A 964 -23.61 -53.95 -8.23
C GLN A 964 -24.78 -54.93 -8.22
N ALA A 965 -24.88 -55.81 -7.22
CA ALA A 965 -26.00 -56.73 -7.06
C ALA A 965 -27.34 -56.02 -6.85
N LYS A 966 -27.31 -54.84 -6.23
CA LYS A 966 -28.48 -53.96 -6.03
C LYS A 966 -28.72 -53.00 -7.19
N ASN A 967 -27.92 -53.06 -8.26
CA ASN A 967 -27.93 -52.12 -9.39
C ASN A 967 -27.79 -50.66 -8.93
N ILE A 968 -26.99 -50.37 -7.91
CA ILE A 968 -26.77 -49.01 -7.39
C ILE A 968 -25.46 -48.46 -7.98
N ARG A 969 -25.57 -47.42 -8.80
CA ARG A 969 -24.42 -46.70 -9.36
C ARG A 969 -24.28 -45.32 -8.73
N LEU A 970 -25.34 -44.50 -8.79
CA LEU A 970 -25.32 -43.12 -8.29
C LEU A 970 -26.41 -42.91 -7.24
N PHE A 971 -26.11 -42.06 -6.28
CA PHE A 971 -27.09 -41.47 -5.38
C PHE A 971 -27.25 -39.99 -5.68
N TYR A 972 -28.47 -39.54 -5.94
CA TYR A 972 -28.80 -38.13 -6.13
C TYR A 972 -29.68 -37.63 -4.98
N PHE A 973 -29.34 -36.45 -4.44
CA PHE A 973 -30.09 -35.78 -3.39
C PHE A 973 -30.29 -34.31 -3.71
N TYR A 974 -31.50 -33.84 -3.45
CA TYR A 974 -31.88 -32.45 -3.42
C TYR A 974 -32.37 -32.12 -2.02
N VAL A 975 -31.67 -31.22 -1.34
CA VAL A 975 -31.98 -30.82 0.03
C VAL A 975 -32.41 -29.37 0.08
N GLU A 976 -33.42 -29.11 0.91
CA GLU A 976 -33.94 -27.78 1.21
C GLU A 976 -33.93 -27.57 2.74
N PRO A 977 -33.73 -26.33 3.20
CA PRO A 977 -33.87 -25.99 4.60
C PRO A 977 -35.33 -26.14 5.03
N VAL A 978 -35.55 -26.84 6.13
CA VAL A 978 -36.84 -27.02 6.78
C VAL A 978 -36.80 -26.33 8.14
N TRP A 979 -37.75 -25.44 8.35
CA TRP A 979 -37.95 -24.82 9.66
C TRP A 979 -38.66 -25.80 10.58
N GLU A 980 -37.98 -26.23 11.63
CA GLU A 980 -38.59 -27.02 12.70
C GLU A 980 -39.47 -26.11 13.58
N PRO A 981 -40.79 -26.39 13.68
CA PRO A 981 -41.69 -25.55 14.46
C PRO A 981 -41.29 -25.53 15.94
N GLY A 982 -40.91 -24.36 16.46
CA GLY A 982 -40.59 -24.17 17.88
C GLY A 982 -39.10 -24.25 18.25
N THR A 983 -38.21 -24.36 17.26
CA THR A 983 -36.75 -24.28 17.46
C THR A 983 -36.13 -23.21 16.57
N GLU A 984 -35.06 -22.54 17.02
CA GLU A 984 -34.24 -21.65 16.18
C GLU A 984 -33.23 -22.42 15.29
N THR A 985 -33.27 -23.75 15.30
CA THR A 985 -32.39 -24.62 14.50
C THR A 985 -32.95 -24.85 13.09
N LEU A 986 -32.15 -24.51 12.08
CA LEU A 986 -32.38 -24.87 10.68
C LEU A 986 -31.98 -26.35 10.49
N SER A 987 -32.91 -27.21 10.09
CA SER A 987 -32.58 -28.58 9.64
C SER A 987 -32.73 -28.69 8.13
N TYR A 988 -32.11 -29.70 7.52
CA TYR A 988 -32.20 -29.93 6.07
C TYR A 988 -32.94 -31.24 5.82
N ALA A 989 -33.92 -31.20 4.93
CA ALA A 989 -34.62 -32.41 4.50
C ALA A 989 -34.37 -32.66 3.02
N ALA A 990 -34.19 -33.93 2.66
CA ALA A 990 -34.23 -34.32 1.26
C ALA A 990 -35.68 -34.22 0.76
N THR A 991 -35.96 -33.24 -0.09
CA THR A 991 -37.28 -33.09 -0.71
C THR A 991 -37.35 -33.82 -2.05
N ARG A 992 -36.20 -34.16 -2.66
CA ARG A 992 -36.10 -35.09 -3.78
C ARG A 992 -34.86 -35.97 -3.64
N SER A 993 -34.99 -37.26 -3.98
CA SER A 993 -33.88 -38.21 -4.01
C SER A 993 -34.11 -39.27 -5.07
N ALA A 994 -33.05 -39.74 -5.71
CA ALA A 994 -33.12 -40.83 -6.67
C ALA A 994 -31.86 -41.71 -6.62
N ILE A 995 -32.03 -42.99 -6.87
CA ILE A 995 -30.92 -43.94 -7.07
C ILE A 995 -30.87 -44.27 -8.55
N TYR A 996 -29.69 -44.18 -9.15
CA TYR A 996 -29.48 -44.52 -10.55
C TYR A 996 -28.76 -45.84 -10.68
N GLY A 997 -29.25 -46.66 -11.61
CA GLY A 997 -28.59 -47.89 -12.01
C GLY A 997 -27.50 -47.69 -13.06
N PHE A 998 -26.86 -48.79 -13.42
CA PHE A 998 -25.84 -48.80 -14.49
C PHE A 998 -26.44 -48.59 -15.88
N ASP A 999 -27.75 -48.75 -16.02
CA ASP A 999 -28.54 -48.38 -17.20
C ASP A 999 -28.91 -46.87 -17.22
N GLU A 1000 -28.41 -46.10 -16.25
CA GLU A 1000 -28.64 -44.67 -16.07
C GLU A 1000 -30.12 -44.30 -15.86
N LYS A 1001 -30.95 -45.28 -15.47
CA LYS A 1001 -32.36 -45.04 -15.13
C LYS A 1001 -32.54 -44.89 -13.63
N PRO A 1002 -33.38 -43.94 -13.18
CA PRO A 1002 -33.73 -43.84 -11.78
C PRO A 1002 -34.63 -45.00 -11.38
N PHE A 1003 -34.39 -45.59 -10.21
CA PHE A 1003 -35.34 -46.45 -9.52
C PHE A 1003 -35.52 -46.00 -8.08
N LEU A 1004 -36.65 -46.41 -7.49
CA LEU A 1004 -37.09 -45.94 -6.17
C LEU A 1004 -36.00 -46.06 -5.11
N ALA A 1005 -35.82 -44.97 -4.35
CA ALA A 1005 -35.23 -44.99 -3.01
C ALA A 1005 -36.11 -45.77 -2.02
#